data_AF-A0A561VLI3-F1
#
_entry.id   AF-A0A561VLI3-F1
#
_cell.length_a   1.000
_cell.length_b   1.000
_cell.length_c   1.000
_cell.angle_alpha   90.00
_cell.angle_beta   90.00
_cell.angle_gamma   90.00
#
_symmetry.space_group_name_H-M   'P 1'
#
loop_
_entity.id
_entity.type
_entity.pdbx_description
1 polymer ?
#
loop_
_entity_poly.entity_id
_entity_poly.type
_entity_poly.pdbx_seq_one_letter_code
_entity_poly.pdbx_strand_id
1 'polypeptide(L)'
;MDPLDEHLNILGAAIGSYRTVAARLADWGAELAWHLGRGGRLLVAGNGGSAAEAQHLAAELVGKLREDRMPLSAIALTPDSSAVTAIANDYGYDEVFARQVRAHGRRGDILLVMSTSGRSPNLVAAVRAAKECGLRTWAMVGPGASPVGDACDEALRCPAPDSQVVQELHLVSVHVMCEHVDRTLPEVLAGARRATLDGVHRQHLDGVGPQHLDGVRAQCLDSAHPQRDGARAQPLDDAARVQRGGGAAPAGGARPARRVGRQPDPLARDRAEGGTTVRKPLLVIVGDTLLDRDVEGAVHRIAPDAPAPVLDEQSATDRPGGAGLAALLAAGPDHEVALVTALAADAGAARLSELLTAAGIRVHALPMPGATPEKIRLRSRGQVLLRLDRGGPAQPPGDAPDGLLDVLDEASAVLVSDYGRGVARHPAVRAALERTSAPIVWDPHPAGPPPVPGVRLVTPNLAEATRFTGDAARGSALSTAQRAGHRLREQWRAQAVAVTCGPDGAILCQAGPTPLVVPARADAGDADTCGAGDRFAATAALALAGGALVSEAVQDAVAAATSYVTGGGVAAALSGPAGQPAQPRREPDRIGAEAAGRLVAEVRERGGVVVATGGCFDLLHTGHLATLRAARGLGDCLIVCLNSDDSVRGLKGPDRPLNAQADRARLLAALDCVDAVVIFDEPTPEAVLSWLRPDVWVKGGDYADGGPSLPEADLVKRWDGQTVIVPYLDGRSTTRTIAAAQAATTSRR
;
A
#
# COMPACT_ATOMS: atom_id res chain seq x y z
N MET A 1 36.07 26.15 -16.67
CA MET A 1 36.40 24.76 -17.02
C MET A 1 35.08 24.12 -17.46
N ASP A 2 35.07 23.24 -18.45
CA ASP A 2 33.86 22.50 -18.80
C ASP A 2 33.44 21.63 -17.60
N PRO A 3 32.17 21.61 -17.16
CA PRO A 3 31.76 20.85 -15.97
C PRO A 3 32.10 19.35 -16.04
N LEU A 4 32.12 18.77 -17.25
CA LEU A 4 32.55 17.38 -17.44
C LEU A 4 34.05 17.22 -17.15
N ASP A 5 34.89 18.08 -17.72
CA ASP A 5 36.34 18.04 -17.49
C ASP A 5 36.67 18.29 -16.00
N GLU A 6 35.98 19.21 -15.35
CA GLU A 6 36.14 19.48 -13.91
C GLU A 6 35.81 18.23 -13.07
N HIS A 7 34.67 17.60 -13.34
CA HIS A 7 34.26 16.38 -12.62
C HIS A 7 35.20 15.20 -12.86
N LEU A 8 35.58 14.95 -14.13
CA LEU A 8 36.51 13.87 -14.48
C LEU A 8 37.90 14.08 -13.87
N ASN A 9 38.37 15.33 -13.76
CA ASN A 9 39.63 15.64 -13.10
C ASN A 9 39.58 15.34 -11.60
N ILE A 10 38.50 15.70 -10.91
CA ILE A 10 38.32 15.41 -9.48
C ILE A 10 38.21 13.90 -9.25
N LEU A 11 37.39 13.20 -10.05
CA LEU A 11 37.25 11.75 -9.99
C LEU A 11 38.58 11.04 -10.27
N GLY A 12 39.30 11.46 -11.33
CA GLY A 12 40.60 10.90 -11.69
C GLY A 12 41.64 11.04 -10.58
N ALA A 13 41.68 12.20 -9.93
CA ALA A 13 42.55 12.43 -8.77
C ALA A 13 42.17 11.53 -7.58
N ALA A 14 40.87 11.36 -7.31
CA ALA A 14 40.39 10.55 -6.20
C ALA A 14 40.64 9.05 -6.40
N ILE A 15 40.47 8.52 -7.62
CA ILE A 15 40.67 7.09 -7.96
C ILE A 15 42.09 6.63 -7.61
N GLY A 16 43.10 7.47 -7.84
CA GLY A 16 44.50 7.14 -7.55
C GLY A 16 44.71 6.79 -6.08
N SER A 17 44.24 7.65 -5.17
CA SER A 17 44.31 7.42 -3.73
C SER A 17 43.32 6.37 -3.24
N TYR A 18 42.21 6.16 -3.96
CA TYR A 18 41.18 5.21 -3.57
C TYR A 18 41.68 3.77 -3.52
N ARG A 19 42.71 3.42 -4.30
CA ARG A 19 43.34 2.08 -4.26
C ARG A 19 43.78 1.66 -2.85
N THR A 20 44.02 2.61 -1.94
CA THR A 20 44.40 2.33 -0.55
C THR A 20 43.31 1.60 0.26
N VAL A 21 42.04 1.64 -0.17
CA VAL A 21 40.94 0.95 0.52
C VAL A 21 40.74 -0.51 0.07
N ALA A 22 41.54 -1.00 -0.89
CA ALA A 22 41.39 -2.34 -1.47
C ALA A 22 41.43 -3.46 -0.41
N ALA A 23 42.37 -3.40 0.54
CA ALA A 23 42.45 -4.37 1.63
C ALA A 23 41.18 -4.35 2.51
N ARG A 24 40.64 -3.16 2.80
CA ARG A 24 39.40 -3.02 3.58
C ARG A 24 38.21 -3.65 2.86
N LEU A 25 38.10 -3.45 1.55
CA LEU A 25 37.01 -4.03 0.75
C LEU A 25 37.11 -5.55 0.65
N ALA A 26 38.34 -6.08 0.55
CA ALA A 26 38.57 -7.52 0.60
C ALA A 26 38.13 -8.10 1.96
N ASP A 27 38.53 -7.47 3.06
CA ASP A 27 38.15 -7.88 4.42
C ASP A 27 36.63 -7.83 4.62
N TRP A 28 35.98 -6.73 4.22
CA TRP A 28 34.52 -6.59 4.32
C TRP A 28 33.77 -7.59 3.46
N GLY A 29 34.23 -7.84 2.22
CA GLY A 29 33.63 -8.84 1.35
C GLY A 29 33.76 -10.26 1.91
N ALA A 30 34.93 -10.61 2.44
CA ALA A 30 35.15 -11.90 3.10
C ALA A 30 34.26 -12.07 4.34
N GLU A 31 34.12 -11.01 5.13
CA GLU A 31 33.28 -11.03 6.30
C GLU A 31 31.79 -11.13 5.95
N LEU A 32 31.32 -10.38 4.96
CA LEU A 32 29.95 -10.53 4.46
C LEU A 32 29.68 -11.94 3.96
N ALA A 33 30.58 -12.52 3.18
CA ALA A 33 30.45 -13.91 2.74
C ALA A 33 30.32 -14.88 3.93
N TRP A 34 31.15 -14.70 4.95
CA TRP A 34 31.10 -15.51 6.16
C TRP A 34 29.78 -15.38 6.91
N HIS A 35 29.34 -14.15 7.17
CA HIS A 35 28.14 -13.89 7.97
C HIS A 35 26.87 -14.27 7.21
N LEU A 36 26.73 -13.82 5.97
CA LEU A 36 25.54 -14.06 5.14
C LEU A 36 25.43 -15.53 4.72
N GLY A 37 26.55 -16.18 4.39
CA GLY A 37 26.59 -17.62 4.05
C GLY A 37 26.18 -18.54 5.21
N ARG A 38 26.13 -18.00 6.45
CA ARG A 38 25.72 -18.73 7.67
C ARG A 38 24.38 -18.27 8.22
N GLY A 39 23.58 -17.58 7.39
CA GLY A 39 22.23 -17.12 7.73
C GLY A 39 22.18 -15.80 8.51
N GLY A 40 23.29 -15.10 8.64
CA GLY A 40 23.32 -13.72 9.13
C GLY A 40 22.73 -12.75 8.10
N ARG A 41 22.57 -11.50 8.52
CA ARG A 41 21.94 -10.44 7.72
C ARG A 41 22.80 -9.18 7.65
N LEU A 42 22.70 -8.49 6.52
CA LEU A 42 23.18 -7.13 6.32
C LEU A 42 21.99 -6.16 6.32
N LEU A 43 22.05 -5.11 7.14
CA LEU A 43 21.19 -3.93 7.04
C LEU A 43 21.99 -2.79 6.42
N VAL A 44 21.41 -2.05 5.47
CA VAL A 44 22.09 -0.94 4.80
C VAL A 44 21.23 0.33 4.84
N ALA A 45 21.83 1.45 5.21
CA ALA A 45 21.12 2.74 5.31
C ALA A 45 21.94 3.92 4.77
N GLY A 46 21.26 4.89 4.17
CA GLY A 46 21.84 6.12 3.64
C GLY A 46 20.76 7.13 3.28
N ASN A 47 21.13 8.40 3.10
CA ASN A 47 20.22 9.46 2.68
C ASN A 47 20.50 9.88 1.23
N GLY A 48 19.47 10.28 0.47
CA GLY A 48 19.62 10.82 -0.89
C GLY A 48 20.28 9.81 -1.85
N GLY A 49 21.32 10.22 -2.58
CA GLY A 49 22.04 9.29 -3.49
C GLY A 49 22.66 8.08 -2.75
N SER A 50 23.07 8.24 -1.48
CA SER A 50 23.52 7.11 -0.67
C SER A 50 22.38 6.15 -0.28
N ALA A 51 21.12 6.60 -0.32
CA ALA A 51 19.98 5.70 -0.21
C ALA A 51 19.85 4.79 -1.44
N ALA A 52 20.12 5.32 -2.63
CA ALA A 52 20.12 4.55 -3.87
C ALA A 52 21.27 3.52 -3.90
N GLU A 53 22.47 3.90 -3.45
CA GLU A 53 23.59 2.96 -3.30
C GLU A 53 23.29 1.85 -2.29
N ALA A 54 22.65 2.19 -1.16
CA ALA A 54 22.24 1.21 -0.17
C ALA A 54 21.24 0.18 -0.75
N GLN A 55 20.30 0.65 -1.56
CA GLN A 55 19.36 -0.22 -2.29
C GLN A 55 20.09 -1.08 -3.33
N HIS A 56 21.02 -0.48 -4.08
CA HIS A 56 21.84 -1.18 -5.07
C HIS A 56 22.61 -2.33 -4.43
N LEU A 57 23.33 -2.07 -3.34
CA LEU A 57 24.06 -3.11 -2.59
C LEU A 57 23.14 -4.23 -2.11
N ALA A 58 21.98 -3.89 -1.52
CA ALA A 58 21.04 -4.91 -1.06
C ALA A 58 20.51 -5.76 -2.24
N ALA A 59 20.22 -5.14 -3.38
CA ALA A 59 19.76 -5.82 -4.59
C ALA A 59 20.83 -6.77 -5.16
N GLU A 60 22.09 -6.35 -5.22
CA GLU A 60 23.21 -7.19 -5.68
C GLU A 60 23.42 -8.43 -4.79
N LEU A 61 23.23 -8.28 -3.47
CA LEU A 61 23.37 -9.38 -2.51
C LEU A 61 22.16 -10.32 -2.50
N VAL A 62 20.94 -9.80 -2.61
CA VAL A 62 19.72 -10.62 -2.69
C VAL A 62 19.64 -11.36 -4.02
N GLY A 63 20.00 -10.68 -5.10
CA GLY A 63 20.17 -11.26 -6.43
C GLY A 63 21.59 -11.77 -6.64
N LYS A 64 22.23 -11.32 -7.73
CA LYS A 64 23.61 -11.66 -8.09
C LYS A 64 24.28 -10.53 -8.86
N LEU A 65 25.59 -10.38 -8.68
CA LEU A 65 26.42 -9.43 -9.42
C LEU A 65 26.83 -9.97 -10.80
N ARG A 66 27.42 -11.18 -10.83
CA ARG A 66 27.86 -11.82 -12.09
C ARG A 66 27.43 -13.27 -12.16
N GLU A 67 27.99 -14.09 -11.27
CA GLU A 67 27.77 -15.53 -11.25
C GLU A 67 26.52 -15.89 -10.43
N ASP A 68 25.85 -16.96 -10.81
CA ASP A 68 24.69 -17.45 -10.08
C ASP A 68 25.12 -18.00 -8.71
N ARG A 69 24.44 -17.57 -7.64
CA ARG A 69 24.68 -18.03 -6.27
C ARG A 69 23.40 -18.04 -5.46
N MET A 70 23.48 -18.61 -4.25
CA MET A 70 22.37 -18.54 -3.30
C MET A 70 22.04 -17.07 -2.93
N PRO A 71 20.77 -16.74 -2.69
CA PRO A 71 20.38 -15.41 -2.25
C PRO A 71 20.90 -15.16 -0.83
N LEU A 72 21.35 -13.93 -0.57
CA LEU A 72 21.88 -13.52 0.73
C LEU A 72 20.92 -12.52 1.41
N SER A 73 20.81 -12.58 2.75
CA SER A 73 19.90 -11.70 3.48
C SER A 73 20.49 -10.28 3.61
N ALA A 74 20.11 -9.40 2.69
CA ALA A 74 20.43 -7.96 2.75
C ALA A 74 19.16 -7.11 2.67
N ILE A 75 19.04 -6.11 3.55
CA ILE A 75 17.86 -5.23 3.63
C ILE A 75 18.33 -3.77 3.58
N ALA A 76 17.91 -3.04 2.56
CA ALA A 76 18.02 -1.59 2.55
C ALA A 76 16.87 -0.98 3.37
N LEU A 77 17.18 -0.05 4.27
CA LEU A 77 16.20 0.56 5.20
C LEU A 77 15.48 1.78 4.60
N THR A 78 15.61 2.00 3.30
CA THR A 78 15.17 3.20 2.57
C THR A 78 13.99 3.00 1.61
N PRO A 79 13.71 1.83 1.01
CA PRO A 79 12.65 1.69 -0.01
C PRO A 79 11.22 1.82 0.52
N ASP A 80 10.97 1.41 1.76
CA ASP A 80 9.62 1.41 2.32
C ASP A 80 9.20 2.84 2.68
N SER A 81 8.60 3.52 1.70
CA SER A 81 8.09 4.88 1.86
C SER A 81 7.06 4.99 2.98
N SER A 82 6.28 3.94 3.26
CA SER A 82 5.31 3.93 4.34
C SER A 82 6.02 3.90 5.70
N ALA A 83 6.97 2.98 5.88
CA ALA A 83 7.76 2.91 7.11
C ALA A 83 8.57 4.20 7.36
N VAL A 84 9.24 4.72 6.33
CA VAL A 84 10.03 5.95 6.45
C VAL A 84 9.16 7.15 6.83
N THR A 85 8.02 7.34 6.17
CA THR A 85 7.14 8.49 6.44
C THR A 85 6.42 8.37 7.78
N ALA A 86 5.93 7.19 8.15
CA ALA A 86 5.30 6.96 9.46
C ALA A 86 6.29 7.18 10.61
N ILE A 87 7.51 6.61 10.50
CA ILE A 87 8.52 6.77 11.55
C ILE A 87 8.97 8.24 11.66
N ALA A 88 9.18 8.91 10.53
CA ALA A 88 9.57 10.32 10.51
C ALA A 88 8.51 11.21 11.15
N ASN A 89 7.23 10.95 10.86
CA ASN A 89 6.10 11.70 11.43
C ASN A 89 6.00 11.53 12.95
N ASP A 90 6.10 10.29 13.43
CA ASP A 90 5.78 9.97 14.82
C ASP A 90 6.97 10.17 15.77
N TYR A 91 8.20 9.99 15.28
CA TYR A 91 9.41 9.94 16.11
C TYR A 91 10.53 10.88 15.64
N GLY A 92 10.28 11.63 14.57
CA GLY A 92 11.25 12.51 13.94
C GLY A 92 12.17 11.80 12.96
N TYR A 93 12.72 12.57 12.02
CA TYR A 93 13.56 12.06 10.95
C TYR A 93 14.86 11.39 11.46
N ASP A 94 15.30 11.71 12.67
CA ASP A 94 16.48 11.12 13.31
C ASP A 94 16.28 9.63 13.67
N GLU A 95 15.05 9.18 13.90
CA GLU A 95 14.77 7.80 14.31
C GLU A 95 14.41 6.85 13.14
N VAL A 96 14.35 7.36 11.89
CA VAL A 96 13.87 6.61 10.71
C VAL A 96 14.61 5.31 10.47
N PHE A 97 15.93 5.30 10.66
CA PHE A 97 16.74 4.09 10.54
C PHE A 97 16.92 3.35 11.86
N ALA A 98 17.04 4.07 12.98
CA ALA A 98 17.26 3.46 14.29
C ALA A 98 16.13 2.50 14.68
N ARG A 99 14.87 2.86 14.40
CA ARG A 99 13.72 1.99 14.65
C ARG A 99 13.72 0.74 13.79
N GLN A 100 14.05 0.88 12.51
CA GLN A 100 14.15 -0.25 11.60
C GLN A 100 15.30 -1.19 11.98
N VAL A 101 16.43 -0.64 12.44
CA VAL A 101 17.55 -1.45 12.98
C VAL A 101 17.10 -2.26 14.19
N ARG A 102 16.39 -1.65 15.15
CA ARG A 102 15.87 -2.38 16.33
C ARG A 102 14.84 -3.46 15.96
N ALA A 103 14.06 -3.22 14.91
CA ALA A 103 13.04 -4.16 14.45
C ALA A 103 13.62 -5.35 13.67
N HIS A 104 14.65 -5.12 12.85
CA HIS A 104 15.15 -6.10 11.88
C HIS A 104 16.50 -6.71 12.23
N GLY A 105 17.29 -6.03 13.05
CA GLY A 105 18.63 -6.45 13.43
C GLY A 105 18.62 -7.55 14.47
N ARG A 106 19.53 -8.51 14.32
CA ARG A 106 19.80 -9.55 15.31
C ARG A 106 21.27 -9.50 15.72
N ARG A 107 21.57 -10.00 16.92
CA ARG A 107 22.95 -10.07 17.43
C ARG A 107 23.85 -10.82 16.43
N GLY A 108 24.95 -10.18 16.02
CA GLY A 108 25.90 -10.73 15.06
C GLY A 108 25.62 -10.39 13.58
N ASP A 109 24.49 -9.72 13.28
CA ASP A 109 24.25 -9.11 11.98
C ASP A 109 25.15 -7.87 11.78
N ILE A 110 25.20 -7.36 10.56
CA ILE A 110 26.01 -6.19 10.19
C ILE A 110 25.09 -5.04 9.79
N LEU A 111 25.38 -3.84 10.27
CA LEU A 111 24.82 -2.58 9.77
C LEU A 111 25.91 -1.83 8.97
N LEU A 112 25.63 -1.51 7.72
CA LEU A 112 26.44 -0.60 6.90
C LEU A 112 25.70 0.71 6.67
N VAL A 113 26.29 1.83 7.09
CA VAL A 113 25.75 3.18 6.86
C VAL A 113 26.57 3.94 5.81
N MET A 114 25.90 4.65 4.92
CA MET A 114 26.50 5.37 3.79
C MET A 114 26.19 6.86 3.89
N SER A 115 27.22 7.71 3.92
CA SER A 115 27.06 9.18 4.03
C SER A 115 28.25 9.93 3.46
N THR A 116 28.04 10.69 2.38
CA THR A 116 29.09 11.54 1.79
C THR A 116 29.66 12.56 2.76
N SER A 117 28.83 13.13 3.65
CA SER A 117 29.23 14.15 4.61
C SER A 117 29.68 13.59 5.96
N GLY A 118 29.30 12.34 6.29
CA GLY A 118 29.57 11.71 7.58
C GLY A 118 28.84 12.32 8.78
N ARG A 119 27.90 13.25 8.57
CA ARG A 119 27.31 14.11 9.62
C ARG A 119 25.83 13.87 9.93
N SER A 120 25.18 12.95 9.22
CA SER A 120 23.72 12.75 9.33
C SER A 120 23.31 12.21 10.72
N PRO A 121 22.48 12.94 11.50
CA PRO A 121 22.09 12.51 12.84
C PRO A 121 21.30 11.19 12.83
N ASN A 122 20.45 10.99 11.82
CA ASN A 122 19.66 9.77 11.66
C ASN A 122 20.50 8.50 11.46
N LEU A 123 21.69 8.62 10.84
CA LEU A 123 22.63 7.52 10.69
C LEU A 123 23.41 7.28 11.99
N VAL A 124 23.76 8.34 12.74
CA VAL A 124 24.37 8.18 14.07
C VAL A 124 23.42 7.44 15.02
N ALA A 125 22.12 7.77 14.99
CA ALA A 125 21.10 7.07 15.75
C ALA A 125 20.99 5.59 15.34
N ALA A 126 21.06 5.29 14.03
CA ALA A 126 21.07 3.92 13.52
C ALA A 126 22.25 3.10 14.04
N VAL A 127 23.45 3.70 14.07
CA VAL A 127 24.67 3.06 14.59
C VAL A 127 24.55 2.77 16.09
N ARG A 128 23.97 3.70 16.87
CA ARG A 128 23.70 3.46 18.31
C ARG A 128 22.74 2.30 18.52
N ALA A 129 21.62 2.29 17.78
CA ALA A 129 20.65 1.20 17.81
C ALA A 129 21.28 -0.15 17.42
N ALA A 130 22.17 -0.17 16.42
CA ALA A 130 22.88 -1.38 16.03
C ALA A 130 23.76 -1.92 17.16
N LYS A 131 24.50 -1.05 17.86
CA LYS A 131 25.32 -1.46 19.01
C LYS A 131 24.47 -1.99 20.17
N GLU A 132 23.32 -1.36 20.45
CA GLU A 132 22.34 -1.84 21.44
C GLU A 132 21.85 -3.27 21.11
N CYS A 133 21.62 -3.55 19.82
CA CYS A 133 21.19 -4.85 19.32
C CYS A 133 22.34 -5.86 19.12
N GLY A 134 23.60 -5.47 19.34
CA GLY A 134 24.77 -6.31 19.17
C GLY A 134 25.15 -6.60 17.72
N LEU A 135 24.88 -5.67 16.82
CA LEU A 135 25.33 -5.70 15.42
C LEU A 135 26.74 -5.13 15.30
N ARG A 136 27.51 -5.61 14.32
CA ARG A 136 28.74 -4.95 13.88
C ARG A 136 28.39 -3.77 12.97
N THR A 137 29.13 -2.68 13.10
CA THR A 137 28.80 -1.40 12.45
C THR A 137 29.91 -0.93 11.53
N TRP A 138 29.56 -0.69 10.27
CA TRP A 138 30.45 -0.21 9.22
C TRP A 138 29.96 1.11 8.64
N ALA A 139 30.86 1.96 8.17
CA ALA A 139 30.51 3.21 7.51
C ALA A 139 31.28 3.42 6.21
N MET A 140 30.60 3.84 5.14
CA MET A 140 31.22 4.44 3.96
C MET A 140 30.97 5.95 3.99
N VAL A 141 32.05 6.73 4.09
CA VAL A 141 31.98 8.18 4.30
C VAL A 141 32.97 8.96 3.45
N GLY A 142 32.72 10.26 3.26
CA GLY A 142 33.68 11.18 2.66
C GLY A 142 34.91 11.44 3.54
N PRO A 143 35.80 12.35 3.12
CA PRO A 143 37.07 12.61 3.81
C PRO A 143 36.88 13.43 5.08
N GLY A 144 37.88 13.40 5.96
CA GLY A 144 37.90 14.22 7.18
C GLY A 144 37.12 13.62 8.36
N ALA A 145 36.77 14.47 9.34
CA ALA A 145 36.06 14.07 10.56
C ALA A 145 34.62 13.66 10.25
N SER A 146 34.15 12.55 10.84
CA SER A 146 32.86 11.96 10.50
C SER A 146 32.21 11.36 11.75
N PRO A 147 31.26 12.07 12.40
CA PRO A 147 30.53 11.51 13.54
C PRO A 147 29.91 10.14 13.28
N VAL A 148 29.44 9.89 12.04
CA VAL A 148 28.93 8.58 11.63
C VAL A 148 30.06 7.56 11.58
N GLY A 149 31.18 7.87 10.90
CA GLY A 149 32.32 6.97 10.76
C GLY A 149 33.02 6.67 12.08
N ASP A 150 33.14 7.68 12.96
CA ASP A 150 33.79 7.58 14.26
C ASP A 150 32.92 6.82 15.28
N ALA A 151 31.60 6.76 15.05
CA ALA A 151 30.68 5.95 15.84
C ALA A 151 30.65 4.48 15.43
N CYS A 152 31.05 4.13 14.20
CA CYS A 152 31.10 2.75 13.71
C CYS A 152 32.35 2.00 14.21
N ASP A 153 32.30 0.67 14.17
CA ASP A 153 33.45 -0.18 14.49
C ASP A 153 34.54 -0.05 13.41
N GLU A 154 34.12 0.15 12.16
CA GLU A 154 35.02 0.39 11.02
C GLU A 154 34.43 1.41 10.05
N ALA A 155 35.31 2.15 9.37
CA ALA A 155 34.92 3.10 8.34
C ALA A 155 35.86 3.05 7.13
N LEU A 156 35.26 3.08 5.94
CA LEU A 156 35.92 3.32 4.66
C LEU A 156 35.75 4.79 4.30
N ARG A 157 36.87 5.51 4.14
CA ARG A 157 36.88 6.94 3.85
C ARG A 157 37.28 7.20 2.39
N CYS A 158 36.38 7.82 1.64
CA CYS A 158 36.62 8.20 0.25
C CYS A 158 37.43 9.51 0.18
N PRO A 159 38.60 9.55 -0.49
CA PRO A 159 39.51 10.68 -0.48
C PRO A 159 39.11 11.76 -1.52
N ALA A 160 37.87 12.23 -1.48
CA ALA A 160 37.35 13.23 -2.41
C ALA A 160 36.57 14.32 -1.68
N PRO A 161 36.88 15.62 -1.86
CA PRO A 161 36.13 16.70 -1.22
C PRO A 161 34.73 16.88 -1.82
N ASP A 162 34.52 16.42 -3.04
CA ASP A 162 33.24 16.50 -3.75
C ASP A 162 32.33 15.31 -3.41
N SER A 163 31.09 15.60 -3.03
CA SER A 163 30.14 14.56 -2.60
C SER A 163 29.64 13.65 -3.73
N GLN A 164 29.61 14.12 -4.98
CA GLN A 164 29.22 13.32 -6.14
C GLN A 164 30.33 12.30 -6.45
N VAL A 165 31.59 12.73 -6.38
CA VAL A 165 32.73 11.81 -6.51
C VAL A 165 32.77 10.80 -5.36
N VAL A 166 32.42 11.21 -4.12
CA VAL A 166 32.29 10.24 -3.01
C VAL A 166 31.20 9.19 -3.29
N GLN A 167 30.08 9.57 -3.90
CA GLN A 167 29.01 8.64 -4.31
C GLN A 167 29.48 7.67 -5.39
N GLU A 168 30.18 8.16 -6.41
CA GLU A 168 30.77 7.30 -7.44
C GLU A 168 31.75 6.28 -6.85
N LEU A 169 32.56 6.70 -5.87
CA LEU A 169 33.46 5.81 -5.15
C LEU A 169 32.71 4.82 -4.26
N HIS A 170 31.62 5.21 -3.60
CA HIS A 170 30.75 4.26 -2.89
C HIS A 170 30.19 3.18 -3.84
N LEU A 171 29.75 3.55 -5.04
CA LEU A 171 29.29 2.59 -6.04
C LEU A 171 30.40 1.61 -6.44
N VAL A 172 31.63 2.10 -6.64
CA VAL A 172 32.81 1.24 -6.87
C VAL A 172 33.02 0.28 -5.69
N SER A 173 32.94 0.78 -4.45
CA SER A 173 33.01 -0.05 -3.24
C SER A 173 31.96 -1.15 -3.21
N VAL A 174 30.71 -0.83 -3.55
CA VAL A 174 29.60 -1.80 -3.58
C VAL A 174 29.92 -2.94 -4.55
N HIS A 175 30.31 -2.63 -5.79
CA HIS A 175 30.64 -3.68 -6.78
C HIS A 175 31.85 -4.51 -6.38
N VAL A 176 32.93 -3.88 -5.92
CA VAL A 176 34.15 -4.59 -5.51
C VAL A 176 33.89 -5.47 -4.27
N MET A 177 33.13 -4.97 -3.30
CA MET A 177 32.76 -5.75 -2.11
C MET A 177 31.90 -6.95 -2.48
N CYS A 178 30.90 -6.79 -3.35
CA CYS A 178 30.11 -7.91 -3.88
C CYS A 178 30.97 -8.93 -4.62
N GLU A 179 31.96 -8.48 -5.41
CA GLU A 179 32.87 -9.41 -6.09
C GLU A 179 33.74 -10.20 -5.10
N HIS A 180 34.18 -9.59 -4.00
CA HIS A 180 34.86 -10.32 -2.92
C HIS A 180 33.93 -11.30 -2.19
N VAL A 181 32.64 -10.95 -2.00
CA VAL A 181 31.64 -11.87 -1.46
C VAL A 181 31.53 -13.10 -2.35
N ASP A 182 31.35 -12.90 -3.66
CA ASP A 182 31.16 -13.98 -4.63
C ASP A 182 32.37 -14.92 -4.71
N ARG A 183 33.59 -14.38 -4.61
CA ARG A 183 34.82 -15.19 -4.58
C ARG A 183 34.96 -16.00 -3.29
N THR A 184 34.53 -15.45 -2.15
CA THR A 184 34.78 -16.06 -0.83
C THR A 184 33.66 -17.02 -0.42
N LEU A 185 32.43 -16.76 -0.84
CA LEU A 185 31.24 -17.52 -0.41
C LEU A 185 31.33 -19.03 -0.66
N PRO A 186 31.83 -19.53 -1.81
CA PRO A 186 31.96 -20.97 -2.04
C PRO A 186 32.80 -21.68 -0.97
N GLU A 187 33.88 -21.06 -0.52
CA GLU A 187 34.76 -21.61 0.52
C GLU A 187 34.07 -21.65 1.89
N VAL A 188 33.28 -20.62 2.20
CA VAL A 188 32.47 -20.55 3.43
C VAL A 188 31.44 -21.70 3.46
N LEU A 189 30.75 -21.91 2.35
CA LEU A 189 29.73 -22.96 2.21
C LEU A 189 30.34 -24.36 2.21
N ALA A 190 31.58 -24.52 1.72
CA ALA A 190 32.35 -25.75 1.81
C ALA A 190 32.85 -26.07 3.23
N GLY A 191 32.57 -25.22 4.22
CA GLY A 191 32.89 -25.47 5.64
C GLY A 191 34.28 -25.02 6.06
N ALA A 192 34.92 -24.11 5.31
CA ALA A 192 36.20 -23.52 5.72
C ALA A 192 36.08 -22.86 7.12
N ARG A 193 37.17 -22.89 7.90
CA ARG A 193 37.23 -22.15 9.18
C ARG A 193 37.70 -20.72 8.91
N ARG A 194 37.18 -19.75 9.67
CA ARG A 194 37.49 -18.31 9.51
C ARG A 194 39.00 -18.00 9.42
N ALA A 195 39.82 -18.68 10.24
CA ALA A 195 41.29 -18.51 10.22
C ALA A 195 41.96 -18.94 8.89
N THR A 196 41.32 -19.82 8.10
CA THR A 196 41.82 -20.26 6.78
C THR A 196 41.55 -19.19 5.72
N LEU A 197 40.41 -18.51 5.78
CA LEU A 197 40.00 -17.46 4.84
C LEU A 197 40.88 -16.21 4.98
N ASP A 198 41.24 -15.84 6.21
CA ASP A 198 42.15 -14.71 6.49
C ASP A 198 43.57 -14.92 5.94
N GLY A 199 43.97 -16.18 5.69
CA GLY A 199 45.27 -16.56 5.10
C GLY A 199 45.28 -16.62 3.58
N VAL A 200 44.17 -17.04 2.96
CA VAL A 200 43.99 -17.12 1.50
C VAL A 200 43.89 -15.73 0.88
N HIS A 201 43.16 -14.79 1.51
CA HIS A 201 43.05 -13.42 1.02
C HIS A 201 44.37 -12.64 1.06
N ARG A 202 45.23 -12.89 2.05
CA ARG A 202 46.56 -12.28 2.12
C ARG A 202 47.46 -12.72 0.97
N GLN A 203 47.39 -13.98 0.56
CA GLN A 203 48.17 -14.50 -0.58
C GLN A 203 47.70 -13.97 -1.95
N HIS A 204 46.42 -13.60 -2.09
CA HIS A 204 45.88 -13.05 -3.34
C HIS A 204 46.19 -11.55 -3.53
N LEU A 205 46.39 -10.80 -2.43
CA LEU A 205 46.80 -9.40 -2.47
C LEU A 205 48.31 -9.22 -2.75
N ASP A 206 49.15 -10.17 -2.33
CA ASP A 206 50.59 -10.15 -2.57
C ASP A 206 50.99 -10.50 -4.03
N GLY A 207 50.03 -10.94 -4.85
CA GLY A 207 50.23 -11.34 -6.26
C GLY A 207 50.20 -10.21 -7.29
N VAL A 208 49.84 -8.98 -6.92
CA VAL A 208 49.80 -7.83 -7.83
C VAL A 208 51.08 -7.00 -7.69
N GLY A 209 52.19 -7.58 -8.15
CA GLY A 209 53.45 -6.84 -8.33
C GLY A 209 53.36 -5.85 -9.50
N PRO A 210 54.11 -4.72 -9.47
CA PRO A 210 54.10 -3.71 -10.52
C PRO A 210 54.88 -4.23 -11.74
N GLN A 211 54.26 -5.05 -12.56
CA GLN A 211 54.83 -5.51 -13.83
C GLN A 211 53.75 -5.56 -14.90
N HIS A 212 53.23 -4.40 -15.32
CA HIS A 212 52.62 -4.18 -16.65
C HIS A 212 52.16 -2.71 -16.82
N LEU A 213 53.07 -1.75 -16.67
CA LEU A 213 52.87 -0.36 -17.12
C LEU A 213 54.17 0.19 -17.72
N ASP A 214 54.73 -0.51 -18.69
CA ASP A 214 55.69 0.06 -19.64
C ASP A 214 55.07 -0.03 -21.02
N GLY A 215 54.64 1.13 -21.53
CA GLY A 215 53.96 1.18 -22.83
C GLY A 215 53.39 2.52 -23.25
N VAL A 216 53.56 3.62 -22.50
CA VAL A 216 53.36 4.98 -23.05
C VAL A 216 54.29 5.96 -22.32
N ARG A 217 55.48 6.19 -22.88
CA ARG A 217 56.29 7.38 -22.58
C ARG A 217 56.79 7.97 -23.87
N ALA A 218 56.27 9.14 -24.21
CA ALA A 218 56.92 10.33 -24.79
C ALA A 218 55.75 11.31 -25.07
N GLN A 219 55.72 12.58 -24.66
CA GLN A 219 56.75 13.61 -24.75
C GLN A 219 56.40 14.82 -23.85
N CYS A 220 57.46 15.47 -23.36
CA CYS A 220 57.58 16.87 -22.88
C CYS A 220 56.94 17.27 -21.54
N LEU A 221 57.58 18.04 -20.64
CA LEU A 221 58.93 18.61 -20.50
C LEU A 221 59.05 19.12 -19.05
N ASP A 222 60.29 19.23 -18.58
CA ASP A 222 60.79 19.69 -17.28
C ASP A 222 60.13 20.94 -16.66
N SER A 223 60.11 21.01 -15.32
CA SER A 223 60.99 21.90 -14.52
C SER A 223 60.62 22.01 -13.03
N ALA A 224 61.64 21.81 -12.19
CA ALA A 224 61.93 22.52 -10.93
C ALA A 224 61.15 22.22 -9.62
N HIS A 225 61.87 21.58 -8.69
CA HIS A 225 61.79 21.76 -7.23
C HIS A 225 62.48 23.08 -6.81
N PRO A 226 62.13 23.67 -5.64
CA PRO A 226 63.02 23.47 -4.48
C PRO A 226 62.33 23.33 -3.09
N GLN A 227 62.94 22.44 -2.30
CA GLN A 227 63.30 22.40 -0.87
C GLN A 227 62.69 23.36 0.19
N ARG A 228 62.33 22.71 1.32
CA ARG A 228 62.65 22.97 2.76
C ARG A 228 62.34 24.35 3.39
N ASP A 229 61.58 24.36 4.50
CA ASP A 229 62.16 24.38 5.87
C ASP A 229 61.06 24.32 6.96
N GLY A 230 61.43 23.78 8.13
CA GLY A 230 60.53 23.53 9.25
C GLY A 230 60.52 24.62 10.34
N ALA A 231 59.57 24.51 11.28
CA ALA A 231 59.72 25.01 12.64
C ALA A 231 58.69 24.35 13.59
N ARG A 232 59.19 23.88 14.73
CA ARG A 232 58.47 23.43 15.93
C ARG A 232 58.00 24.65 16.75
N ALA A 233 56.89 24.52 17.49
CA ALA A 233 56.82 24.61 18.97
C ALA A 233 55.38 24.88 19.46
N GLN A 234 55.10 24.31 20.63
CA GLN A 234 53.83 24.17 21.38
C GLN A 234 53.45 25.44 22.20
N PRO A 235 52.67 25.35 23.31
CA PRO A 235 51.20 25.34 23.38
C PRO A 235 50.68 26.45 24.34
N LEU A 236 49.36 26.57 24.52
CA LEU A 236 48.80 27.23 25.71
C LEU A 236 47.62 26.42 26.26
N ASP A 237 47.86 25.84 27.44
CA ASP A 237 46.86 25.48 28.43
C ASP A 237 46.30 26.76 29.07
N ASP A 238 45.03 26.72 29.49
CA ASP A 238 44.71 27.13 30.86
C ASP A 238 43.38 26.56 31.34
N ALA A 239 43.42 26.05 32.56
CA ALA A 239 42.34 25.41 33.31
C ALA A 239 41.65 26.41 34.26
N ALA A 240 40.41 26.14 34.70
CA ALA A 240 40.04 26.06 36.13
C ALA A 240 38.53 25.90 36.43
N ARG A 241 38.23 24.83 37.20
CA ARG A 241 37.44 24.71 38.45
C ARG A 241 35.92 24.99 38.54
N VAL A 242 35.16 23.88 38.62
CA VAL A 242 34.46 23.27 39.80
C VAL A 242 34.12 24.12 41.06
N GLN A 243 32.83 24.07 41.48
CA GLN A 243 32.28 23.69 42.82
C GLN A 243 30.72 23.75 42.75
N ARG A 244 29.92 22.69 42.92
CA ARG A 244 29.48 21.84 44.08
C ARG A 244 28.60 22.52 45.16
N GLY A 245 27.43 21.90 45.39
CA GLY A 245 26.54 21.97 46.58
C GLY A 245 25.13 22.42 46.20
N GLY A 246 24.01 21.77 46.50
CA GLY A 246 23.68 20.62 47.33
C GLY A 246 22.35 20.88 48.05
N GLY A 247 21.37 19.97 47.96
CA GLY A 247 20.40 19.72 49.04
C GLY A 247 18.93 20.15 48.90
N ALA A 248 18.07 19.12 48.85
CA ALA A 248 16.81 18.93 49.60
C ALA A 248 15.46 19.44 49.05
N ALA A 249 14.52 18.49 48.97
CA ALA A 249 13.06 18.66 48.86
C ALA A 249 12.43 19.12 50.20
N PRO A 250 11.14 19.54 50.21
CA PRO A 250 10.07 18.59 50.53
C PRO A 250 8.71 18.83 49.81
N ALA A 251 7.76 17.95 50.12
CA ALA A 251 6.45 17.73 49.53
C ALA A 251 5.33 18.72 49.97
N GLY A 252 4.23 18.74 49.21
CA GLY A 252 2.86 18.95 49.72
C GLY A 252 2.02 20.04 49.05
N GLY A 253 0.79 19.69 48.66
CA GLY A 253 -0.36 20.62 48.65
C GLY A 253 -1.06 20.86 47.31
N ALA A 254 -2.32 20.45 47.22
CA ALA A 254 -3.22 20.64 46.08
C ALA A 254 -4.17 21.85 46.23
N ARG A 255 -4.64 22.35 45.06
CA ARG A 255 -5.80 23.24 44.76
C ARG A 255 -5.63 24.77 44.96
N PRO A 256 -6.49 25.61 44.36
CA PRO A 256 -6.78 25.78 42.92
C PRO A 256 -6.70 27.28 42.49
N ALA A 257 -6.24 27.60 41.28
CA ALA A 257 -6.13 29.00 40.83
C ALA A 257 -7.39 29.47 40.08
N ARG A 258 -8.02 30.52 40.64
CA ARG A 258 -9.14 31.29 40.09
C ARG A 258 -8.74 32.09 38.84
N ARG A 259 -9.70 32.18 37.91
CA ARG A 259 -9.76 33.16 36.81
C ARG A 259 -9.57 34.59 37.30
N VAL A 260 -8.70 35.34 36.63
CA VAL A 260 -8.76 36.82 36.55
C VAL A 260 -8.56 37.20 35.09
N GLY A 261 -9.56 37.86 34.52
CA GLY A 261 -9.53 38.37 33.15
C GLY A 261 -8.62 39.59 33.02
N ARG A 262 -8.02 39.75 31.84
CA ARG A 262 -7.46 41.00 31.35
C ARG A 262 -8.02 41.28 29.96
N GLN A 263 -8.57 42.49 29.80
CA GLN A 263 -9.15 43.02 28.58
C GLN A 263 -8.13 43.07 27.42
N PRO A 264 -8.57 43.00 26.16
CA PRO A 264 -7.69 43.19 25.01
C PRO A 264 -7.43 44.68 24.77
N ASP A 265 -6.17 44.98 24.43
CA ASP A 265 -5.64 46.27 24.03
C ASP A 265 -6.24 46.71 22.67
N PRO A 266 -6.96 47.84 22.58
CA PRO A 266 -7.59 48.29 21.35
C PRO A 266 -6.64 49.24 20.64
N LEU A 267 -5.65 48.74 19.88
CA LEU A 267 -4.91 49.46 18.82
C LEU A 267 -3.82 48.56 18.21
N ALA A 268 -4.24 47.44 17.63
CA ALA A 268 -3.41 46.68 16.67
C ALA A 268 -4.30 46.12 15.55
N ARG A 269 -5.18 46.98 15.01
CA ARG A 269 -5.81 46.79 13.71
C ARG A 269 -5.09 47.69 12.71
N ASP A 270 -4.24 47.05 11.91
CA ASP A 270 -4.04 47.24 10.47
C ASP A 270 -2.56 47.08 10.12
N ARG A 271 -2.22 45.90 9.58
CA ARG A 271 -1.57 45.73 8.27
C ARG A 271 -1.16 44.26 8.05
N ALA A 272 -1.60 43.73 6.90
CA ALA A 272 -1.08 42.57 6.15
C ALA A 272 -1.30 41.19 6.81
N GLU A 273 -1.84 40.13 6.20
CA GLU A 273 -2.05 39.73 4.80
C GLU A 273 -3.15 38.65 4.78
N GLY A 274 -3.87 38.50 3.65
CA GLY A 274 -5.02 37.61 3.51
C GLY A 274 -4.68 36.13 3.65
N GLY A 275 -4.99 35.55 4.80
CA GLY A 275 -5.22 34.11 4.94
C GLY A 275 -6.69 33.82 4.68
N THR A 276 -7.05 33.35 3.49
CA THR A 276 -8.28 32.57 3.33
C THR A 276 -8.16 31.38 4.26
N THR A 277 -8.87 31.39 5.39
CA THR A 277 -9.15 30.16 6.12
C THR A 277 -9.88 29.26 5.15
N VAL A 278 -9.18 28.27 4.59
CA VAL A 278 -9.80 27.23 3.76
C VAL A 278 -10.80 26.54 4.69
N ARG A 279 -12.08 26.81 4.49
CA ARG A 279 -13.16 26.10 5.22
C ARG A 279 -12.98 24.62 4.89
N LYS A 280 -12.85 23.79 5.93
CA LYS A 280 -12.79 22.34 5.73
C LYS A 280 -14.07 21.88 5.03
N PRO A 281 -14.00 20.94 4.08
CA PRO A 281 -15.19 20.40 3.45
C PRO A 281 -16.09 19.76 4.52
N LEU A 282 -17.40 19.95 4.37
CA LEU A 282 -18.40 19.46 5.32
C LEU A 282 -19.18 18.32 4.67
N LEU A 283 -19.10 17.13 5.26
CA LEU A 283 -20.02 16.03 4.97
C LEU A 283 -21.22 16.11 5.91
N VAL A 284 -22.42 16.24 5.35
CA VAL A 284 -23.66 16.14 6.12
C VAL A 284 -24.26 14.76 5.91
N ILE A 285 -24.43 14.00 6.99
CA ILE A 285 -25.07 12.70 6.98
C ILE A 285 -26.50 12.89 7.49
N VAL A 286 -27.46 12.30 6.78
CA VAL A 286 -28.88 12.36 7.12
C VAL A 286 -29.39 10.93 7.25
N GLY A 287 -29.93 10.54 8.40
CA GLY A 287 -30.39 9.17 8.52
C GLY A 287 -30.81 8.77 9.92
N ASP A 288 -31.20 7.50 10.04
CA ASP A 288 -31.68 6.97 11.32
C ASP A 288 -30.51 6.44 12.15
N THR A 289 -30.43 6.88 13.40
CA THR A 289 -29.47 6.35 14.38
C THR A 289 -30.10 5.30 15.28
N LEU A 290 -29.31 4.29 15.65
CA LEU A 290 -29.65 3.31 16.68
C LEU A 290 -28.46 3.07 17.60
N LEU A 291 -28.69 2.60 18.82
CA LEU A 291 -27.63 2.22 19.75
C LEU A 291 -27.34 0.72 19.61
N ASP A 292 -26.16 0.40 19.09
CA ASP A 292 -25.65 -0.96 19.10
C ASP A 292 -24.98 -1.22 20.46
N ARG A 293 -25.38 -2.30 21.14
CA ARG A 293 -24.79 -2.73 22.42
C ARG A 293 -24.33 -4.19 22.31
N ASP A 294 -23.06 -4.44 22.56
CA ASP A 294 -22.47 -5.78 22.63
C ASP A 294 -22.19 -6.12 24.09
N VAL A 295 -22.88 -7.12 24.64
CA VAL A 295 -22.71 -7.59 26.01
C VAL A 295 -21.95 -8.91 25.98
N GLU A 296 -20.75 -8.95 26.55
CA GLU A 296 -19.97 -10.17 26.72
C GLU A 296 -20.16 -10.71 28.14
N GLY A 297 -20.46 -12.00 28.24
CA GLY A 297 -20.65 -12.68 29.51
C GLY A 297 -20.28 -14.16 29.43
N ALA A 298 -20.31 -14.83 30.57
CA ALA A 298 -20.06 -16.26 30.64
C ALA A 298 -21.34 -17.04 30.95
N VAL A 299 -21.52 -18.17 30.26
CA VAL A 299 -22.60 -19.12 30.53
C VAL A 299 -22.05 -20.29 31.33
N HIS A 300 -22.47 -20.40 32.58
CA HIS A 300 -22.03 -21.47 33.49
C HIS A 300 -23.13 -22.46 33.84
N ARG A 301 -24.40 -22.06 33.68
CA ARG A 301 -25.56 -22.83 34.11
C ARG A 301 -26.75 -22.61 33.17
N ILE A 302 -27.70 -23.54 33.23
CA ILE A 302 -29.05 -23.39 32.69
C ILE A 302 -29.96 -22.86 33.79
N ALA A 303 -30.94 -22.05 33.42
CA ALA A 303 -31.89 -21.48 34.34
C ALA A 303 -32.74 -22.58 35.01
N PRO A 304 -33.04 -22.47 36.32
CA PRO A 304 -33.83 -23.49 37.03
C PRO A 304 -35.31 -23.50 36.64
N ASP A 305 -35.79 -22.39 36.05
CA ASP A 305 -37.17 -22.11 35.68
C ASP A 305 -37.47 -22.28 34.18
N ALA A 306 -36.44 -22.39 33.33
CA ALA A 306 -36.59 -22.64 31.89
C ALA A 306 -35.32 -23.29 31.30
N PRO A 307 -35.42 -24.06 30.19
CA PRO A 307 -34.25 -24.60 29.49
C PRO A 307 -33.51 -23.53 28.70
N ALA A 308 -33.09 -22.45 29.37
CA ALA A 308 -32.40 -21.31 28.81
C ALA A 308 -31.03 -21.12 29.49
N PRO A 309 -29.97 -20.74 28.75
CA PRO A 309 -28.69 -20.42 29.35
C PRO A 309 -28.79 -19.17 30.23
N VAL A 310 -28.11 -19.17 31.38
CA VAL A 310 -27.93 -17.96 32.19
C VAL A 310 -26.61 -17.33 31.81
N LEU A 311 -26.67 -16.11 31.28
CA LEU A 311 -25.49 -15.30 30.96
C LEU A 311 -25.19 -14.37 32.14
N ASP A 312 -24.04 -14.59 32.78
CA ASP A 312 -23.52 -13.65 33.77
C ASP A 312 -22.72 -12.56 33.02
N GLU A 313 -23.25 -11.34 32.96
CA GLU A 313 -22.65 -10.19 32.25
C GLU A 313 -21.29 -9.83 32.87
N GLN A 314 -20.27 -9.70 32.01
CA GLN A 314 -18.91 -9.31 32.41
C GLN A 314 -18.54 -7.93 31.90
N SER A 315 -18.97 -7.60 30.68
CA SER A 315 -18.74 -6.28 30.08
C SER A 315 -19.82 -5.95 29.04
N ALA A 316 -20.05 -4.65 28.82
CA ALA A 316 -20.92 -4.15 27.78
C ALA A 316 -20.23 -3.01 27.01
N THR A 317 -20.32 -3.04 25.70
CA THR A 317 -19.77 -2.01 24.81
C THR A 317 -20.89 -1.37 23.99
N ASP A 318 -21.01 -0.06 24.10
CA ASP A 318 -22.00 0.74 23.38
C ASP A 318 -21.35 1.44 22.19
N ARG A 319 -22.05 1.46 21.05
CA ARG A 319 -21.62 2.17 19.85
C ARG A 319 -22.81 2.74 19.07
N PRO A 320 -22.64 3.89 18.40
CA PRO A 320 -23.59 4.34 17.39
C PRO A 320 -23.69 3.34 16.25
N GLY A 321 -24.91 2.96 15.90
CA GLY A 321 -25.27 2.18 14.73
C GLY A 321 -26.09 3.01 13.74
N GLY A 322 -26.35 2.44 12.57
CA GLY A 322 -27.09 3.13 11.51
C GLY A 322 -26.30 4.30 10.93
N ALA A 323 -26.99 5.41 10.67
CA ALA A 323 -26.37 6.66 10.24
C ALA A 323 -25.29 7.19 11.21
N GLY A 324 -25.37 6.80 12.49
CA GLY A 324 -24.35 7.11 13.49
C GLY A 324 -23.04 6.38 13.26
N LEU A 325 -23.09 5.13 12.79
CA LEU A 325 -21.91 4.37 12.39
C LEU A 325 -21.28 4.97 11.13
N ALA A 326 -22.10 5.29 10.12
CA ALA A 326 -21.63 5.99 8.93
C ALA A 326 -20.90 7.30 9.28
N ALA A 327 -21.42 8.07 10.25
CA ALA A 327 -20.79 9.28 10.73
C ALA A 327 -19.46 9.05 11.47
N LEU A 328 -19.38 8.02 12.31
CA LEU A 328 -18.12 7.63 12.94
C LEU A 328 -17.07 7.19 11.94
N LEU A 329 -17.45 6.38 10.95
CA LEU A 329 -16.53 5.90 9.91
C LEU A 329 -16.08 7.01 8.97
N ALA A 330 -16.89 8.05 8.81
CA ALA A 330 -16.55 9.23 8.04
C ALA A 330 -15.63 10.18 8.82
N ALA A 331 -15.72 10.30 10.15
CA ALA A 331 -14.98 11.32 10.90
C ALA A 331 -13.45 11.23 10.69
N GLY A 332 -12.81 12.38 10.44
CA GLY A 332 -11.37 12.46 10.16
C GLY A 332 -10.82 13.88 10.31
N PRO A 333 -9.48 14.05 10.28
CA PRO A 333 -8.85 15.36 10.50
C PRO A 333 -9.04 16.35 9.34
N ASP A 334 -9.33 15.85 8.14
CA ASP A 334 -9.29 16.64 6.89
C ASP A 334 -10.65 17.26 6.50
N HIS A 335 -11.73 16.88 7.18
CA HIS A 335 -13.09 17.33 6.89
C HIS A 335 -13.95 17.35 8.15
N GLU A 336 -15.06 18.07 8.09
CA GLU A 336 -16.06 18.09 9.16
C GLU A 336 -17.20 17.14 8.86
N VAL A 337 -17.80 16.58 9.92
CA VAL A 337 -18.99 15.72 9.82
C VAL A 337 -20.12 16.31 10.67
N ALA A 338 -21.27 16.52 10.05
CA ALA A 338 -22.52 16.81 10.73
C ALA A 338 -23.51 15.67 10.49
N LEU A 339 -24.31 15.33 11.49
CA LEU A 339 -25.32 14.27 11.45
C LEU A 339 -26.71 14.85 11.75
N VAL A 340 -27.59 14.83 10.77
CA VAL A 340 -29.03 15.07 10.92
C VAL A 340 -29.73 13.73 11.18
N THR A 341 -30.24 13.55 12.40
CA THR A 341 -30.90 12.30 12.83
C THR A 341 -32.11 12.60 13.71
N ALA A 342 -32.87 11.59 14.11
CA ALA A 342 -33.91 11.69 15.11
C ALA A 342 -33.48 11.05 16.43
N LEU A 343 -33.70 11.75 17.55
CA LEU A 343 -33.34 11.29 18.90
C LEU A 343 -34.54 11.37 19.85
N ALA A 344 -34.72 10.32 20.67
CA ALA A 344 -35.76 10.27 21.69
C ALA A 344 -35.31 10.99 22.97
N ALA A 345 -36.24 11.28 23.87
CA ALA A 345 -35.93 11.87 25.18
C ALA A 345 -35.62 10.78 26.22
N ASP A 346 -34.61 9.94 25.97
CA ASP A 346 -34.24 8.82 26.84
C ASP A 346 -32.73 8.63 27.00
N ALA A 347 -32.36 7.66 27.84
CA ALA A 347 -30.96 7.36 28.14
C ALA A 347 -30.18 6.85 26.92
N GLY A 348 -30.85 6.12 26.00
CA GLY A 348 -30.22 5.62 24.78
C GLY A 348 -29.79 6.76 23.86
N ALA A 349 -30.66 7.74 23.66
CA ALA A 349 -30.37 8.94 22.87
C ALA A 349 -29.29 9.83 23.51
N ALA A 350 -29.32 9.96 24.84
CA ALA A 350 -28.28 10.67 25.57
C ALA A 350 -26.91 10.00 25.35
N ARG A 351 -26.86 8.66 25.41
CA ARG A 351 -25.65 7.90 25.16
C ARG A 351 -25.15 8.02 23.71
N LEU A 352 -26.05 7.97 22.73
CA LEU A 352 -25.71 8.21 21.32
C LEU A 352 -25.11 9.60 21.11
N SER A 353 -25.73 10.63 21.68
CA SER A 353 -25.26 12.02 21.57
C SER A 353 -23.86 12.19 22.16
N GLU A 354 -23.60 11.57 23.32
CA GLU A 354 -22.29 11.57 23.97
C GLU A 354 -21.23 10.92 23.07
N LEU A 355 -21.49 9.72 22.55
CA LEU A 355 -20.55 8.97 21.71
C LEU A 355 -20.22 9.72 20.40
N LEU A 356 -21.24 10.30 19.76
CA LEU A 356 -21.08 11.05 18.51
C LEU A 356 -20.31 12.36 18.73
N THR A 357 -20.65 13.10 19.80
CA THR A 357 -19.99 14.38 20.11
C THR A 357 -18.54 14.15 20.53
N ALA A 358 -18.25 13.06 21.26
CA ALA A 358 -16.88 12.69 21.62
C ALA A 358 -16.00 12.39 20.40
N ALA A 359 -16.61 11.92 19.30
CA ALA A 359 -15.94 11.72 18.02
C ALA A 359 -15.83 13.00 17.16
N GLY A 360 -16.24 14.16 17.68
CA GLY A 360 -16.19 15.44 16.96
C GLY A 360 -17.32 15.65 15.94
N ILE A 361 -18.38 14.84 15.98
CA ILE A 361 -19.51 14.93 15.04
C ILE A 361 -20.51 15.97 15.56
N ARG A 362 -20.95 16.89 14.68
CA ARG A 362 -22.01 17.86 14.98
C ARG A 362 -23.38 17.20 14.86
N VAL A 363 -24.12 17.03 15.95
CA VAL A 363 -25.43 16.37 15.94
C VAL A 363 -26.56 17.39 15.82
N HIS A 364 -27.41 17.23 14.80
CA HIS A 364 -28.61 18.00 14.52
C HIS A 364 -29.83 17.07 14.68
N ALA A 365 -30.47 17.10 15.85
CA ALA A 365 -31.49 16.12 16.22
C ALA A 365 -32.93 16.61 15.99
N LEU A 366 -33.68 15.88 15.18
CA LEU A 366 -35.14 15.93 15.13
C LEU A 366 -35.72 15.26 16.39
N PRO A 367 -36.82 15.77 16.96
CA PRO A 367 -37.50 15.08 18.06
C PRO A 367 -38.03 13.72 17.61
N MET A 368 -37.72 12.64 18.33
CA MET A 368 -38.29 11.31 18.06
C MET A 368 -39.27 10.90 19.15
N PRO A 369 -40.54 10.60 18.82
CA PRO A 369 -41.47 10.02 19.78
C PRO A 369 -41.09 8.56 20.08
N GLY A 370 -41.44 8.08 21.27
CA GLY A 370 -41.17 6.71 21.70
C GLY A 370 -39.78 6.56 22.33
N ALA A 371 -39.08 5.49 21.98
CA ALA A 371 -37.80 5.12 22.58
C ALA A 371 -36.72 4.94 21.52
N THR A 372 -35.48 5.22 21.91
CA THR A 372 -34.29 5.02 21.09
C THR A 372 -34.18 3.56 20.68
N PRO A 373 -34.00 3.27 19.37
CA PRO A 373 -33.78 1.92 18.90
C PRO A 373 -32.47 1.38 19.45
N GLU A 374 -32.51 0.22 20.10
CA GLU A 374 -31.31 -0.47 20.57
C GLU A 374 -31.21 -1.84 19.92
N LYS A 375 -30.02 -2.21 19.48
CA LYS A 375 -29.68 -3.55 18.99
C LYS A 375 -28.66 -4.16 19.93
N ILE A 376 -29.15 -5.02 20.83
CA ILE A 376 -28.36 -5.61 21.91
C ILE A 376 -27.99 -7.03 21.52
N ARG A 377 -26.68 -7.34 21.48
CA ARG A 377 -26.15 -8.67 21.18
C ARG A 377 -25.57 -9.25 22.47
N LEU A 378 -26.13 -10.35 22.95
CA LEU A 378 -25.64 -11.09 24.10
C LEU A 378 -24.66 -12.16 23.62
N ARG A 379 -23.43 -12.14 24.10
CA ARG A 379 -22.31 -12.94 23.59
C ARG A 379 -21.62 -13.71 24.71
N SER A 380 -21.09 -14.87 24.37
CA SER A 380 -20.23 -15.67 25.24
C SER A 380 -19.17 -16.39 24.42
N ARG A 381 -17.90 -16.18 24.77
CA ARG A 381 -16.74 -16.79 24.08
C ARG A 381 -16.76 -16.50 22.58
N GLY A 382 -17.12 -15.27 22.21
CA GLY A 382 -17.20 -14.82 20.83
C GLY A 382 -18.46 -15.22 20.05
N GLN A 383 -19.28 -16.15 20.56
CA GLN A 383 -20.54 -16.56 19.94
C GLN A 383 -21.70 -15.66 20.39
N VAL A 384 -22.53 -15.21 19.45
CA VAL A 384 -23.80 -14.52 19.76
C VAL A 384 -24.84 -15.56 20.20
N LEU A 385 -25.32 -15.43 21.44
CA LEU A 385 -26.35 -16.30 22.02
C LEU A 385 -27.75 -15.81 21.71
N LEU A 386 -27.96 -14.49 21.81
CA LEU A 386 -29.26 -13.85 21.59
C LEU A 386 -29.05 -12.43 21.05
N ARG A 387 -29.97 -12.00 20.17
CA ARG A 387 -30.14 -10.60 19.81
C ARG A 387 -31.47 -10.10 20.37
N LEU A 388 -31.44 -8.99 21.09
CA LEU A 388 -32.60 -8.28 21.58
C LEU A 388 -32.68 -6.91 20.90
N ASP A 389 -33.78 -6.65 20.20
CA ASP A 389 -34.06 -5.34 19.61
C ASP A 389 -35.07 -4.60 20.51
N ARG A 390 -34.72 -3.39 20.96
CA ARG A 390 -35.59 -2.48 21.75
C ARG A 390 -35.94 -1.23 20.95
N GLY A 391 -36.91 -0.46 21.44
CA GLY A 391 -37.35 0.80 20.81
C GLY A 391 -38.57 0.69 19.90
N GLY A 392 -39.14 -0.52 19.76
CA GLY A 392 -40.41 -0.72 19.05
C GLY A 392 -40.37 -0.39 17.54
N PRO A 393 -41.54 -0.35 16.88
CA PRO A 393 -41.63 -0.03 15.46
C PRO A 393 -41.20 1.41 15.16
N ALA A 394 -40.77 1.66 13.93
CA ALA A 394 -40.44 2.99 13.45
C ALA A 394 -41.61 3.97 13.66
N GLN A 395 -41.31 5.15 14.18
CA GLN A 395 -42.27 6.25 14.31
C GLN A 395 -41.73 7.47 13.56
N PRO A 396 -42.60 8.23 12.88
CA PRO A 396 -42.15 9.43 12.19
C PRO A 396 -41.54 10.42 13.19
N PRO A 397 -40.37 11.01 12.88
CA PRO A 397 -39.84 12.12 13.66
C PRO A 397 -40.84 13.27 13.72
N GLY A 398 -40.80 14.03 14.82
CA GLY A 398 -41.55 15.27 14.98
C GLY A 398 -40.97 16.40 14.13
N ASP A 399 -41.65 17.54 14.16
CA ASP A 399 -41.30 18.71 13.35
C ASP A 399 -39.86 19.17 13.59
N ALA A 400 -39.20 19.57 12.49
CA ALA A 400 -37.84 20.09 12.55
C ALA A 400 -37.83 21.47 13.22
N PRO A 401 -36.99 21.70 14.25
CA PRO A 401 -36.75 23.02 14.79
C PRO A 401 -36.28 24.01 13.71
N ASP A 402 -36.64 25.28 13.87
CA ASP A 402 -36.24 26.34 12.93
C ASP A 402 -34.72 26.37 12.74
N GLY A 403 -34.29 26.44 11.48
CA GLY A 403 -32.88 26.49 11.08
C GLY A 403 -32.07 25.19 11.26
N LEU A 404 -32.67 24.10 11.77
CA LEU A 404 -31.95 22.84 11.98
C LEU A 404 -31.36 22.27 10.68
N LEU A 405 -32.11 22.42 9.58
CA LEU A 405 -31.78 21.85 8.27
C LEU A 405 -30.89 22.77 7.41
N ASP A 406 -30.60 23.99 7.86
CA ASP A 406 -29.74 24.94 7.12
C ASP A 406 -28.32 24.40 6.93
N VAL A 407 -27.90 23.44 7.79
CA VAL A 407 -26.63 22.72 7.66
C VAL A 407 -26.49 22.00 6.30
N LEU A 408 -27.60 21.61 5.66
CA LEU A 408 -27.59 20.96 4.34
C LEU A 408 -27.22 21.93 3.20
N ASP A 409 -27.41 23.24 3.40
CA ASP A 409 -27.03 24.26 2.43
C ASP A 409 -25.52 24.56 2.50
N GLU A 410 -24.86 24.22 3.62
CA GLU A 410 -23.41 24.34 3.80
C GLU A 410 -22.62 23.10 3.35
N ALA A 411 -23.33 22.01 2.99
CA ALA A 411 -22.74 20.72 2.72
C ALA A 411 -21.85 20.74 1.46
N SER A 412 -20.66 20.15 1.55
CA SER A 412 -19.81 19.82 0.39
C SER A 412 -20.28 18.53 -0.29
N ALA A 413 -20.85 17.60 0.48
CA ALA A 413 -21.63 16.46 0.01
C ALA A 413 -22.64 16.05 1.08
N VAL A 414 -23.69 15.34 0.66
CA VAL A 414 -24.69 14.78 1.57
C VAL A 414 -24.72 13.26 1.43
N LEU A 415 -24.67 12.55 2.54
CA LEU A 415 -24.93 11.11 2.59
C LEU A 415 -26.27 10.87 3.29
N VAL A 416 -27.24 10.30 2.58
CA VAL A 416 -28.47 9.80 3.18
C VAL A 416 -28.28 8.33 3.53
N SER A 417 -28.21 8.01 4.82
CA SER A 417 -28.05 6.65 5.37
C SER A 417 -29.37 6.19 5.96
N ASP A 418 -30.22 5.61 5.11
CA ASP A 418 -31.59 5.24 5.46
C ASP A 418 -31.63 3.86 6.11
N TYR A 419 -32.28 3.73 7.27
CA TYR A 419 -32.50 2.46 7.95
C TYR A 419 -34.00 2.17 8.12
N GLY A 420 -34.85 2.91 7.40
CA GLY A 420 -36.29 2.74 7.37
C GLY A 420 -37.00 3.16 8.65
N ARG A 421 -36.42 4.07 9.45
CA ARG A 421 -37.05 4.55 10.69
C ARG A 421 -37.69 5.94 10.60
N GLY A 422 -37.53 6.64 9.48
CA GLY A 422 -38.41 7.75 9.11
C GLY A 422 -37.72 9.09 8.89
N VAL A 423 -36.44 9.24 9.23
CA VAL A 423 -35.70 10.51 8.99
C VAL A 423 -35.69 10.86 7.51
N ALA A 424 -35.35 9.91 6.63
CA ALA A 424 -35.34 10.11 5.18
C ALA A 424 -36.74 10.37 4.56
N ARG A 425 -37.81 10.04 5.31
CA ARG A 425 -39.21 10.26 4.91
C ARG A 425 -39.74 11.62 5.39
N HIS A 426 -39.05 12.27 6.32
CA HIS A 426 -39.51 13.52 6.92
C HIS A 426 -39.67 14.62 5.85
N PRO A 427 -40.85 15.26 5.71
CA PRO A 427 -41.13 16.18 4.61
C PRO A 427 -40.15 17.35 4.51
N ALA A 428 -39.77 17.96 5.64
CA ALA A 428 -38.82 19.08 5.64
C ALA A 428 -37.41 18.64 5.24
N VAL A 429 -37.00 17.41 5.62
CA VAL A 429 -35.69 16.85 5.23
C VAL A 429 -35.67 16.63 3.73
N ARG A 430 -36.71 16.01 3.17
CA ARG A 430 -36.82 15.80 1.72
C ARG A 430 -36.81 17.12 0.95
N ALA A 431 -37.56 18.12 1.41
CA ALA A 431 -37.57 19.44 0.80
C ALA A 431 -36.18 20.11 0.85
N ALA A 432 -35.40 19.92 1.90
CA ALA A 432 -34.03 20.42 1.98
C ALA A 432 -33.07 19.67 1.04
N LEU A 433 -33.17 18.33 0.98
CA LEU A 433 -32.40 17.50 0.05
C LEU A 433 -32.71 17.81 -1.43
N GLU A 434 -33.93 18.22 -1.76
CA GLU A 434 -34.28 18.62 -3.14
C GLU A 434 -33.77 20.02 -3.51
N ARG A 435 -33.47 20.87 -2.52
CA ARG A 435 -32.94 22.23 -2.73
C ARG A 435 -31.42 22.30 -2.78
N THR A 436 -30.71 21.39 -2.10
CA THR A 436 -29.25 21.44 -2.02
C THR A 436 -28.60 21.22 -3.39
N SER A 437 -27.50 21.94 -3.65
CA SER A 437 -26.67 21.75 -4.84
C SER A 437 -25.54 20.73 -4.62
N ALA A 438 -25.34 20.27 -3.38
CA ALA A 438 -24.31 19.32 -3.03
C ALA A 438 -24.58 17.94 -3.67
N PRO A 439 -23.56 17.18 -4.09
CA PRO A 439 -23.75 15.81 -4.54
C PRO A 439 -24.32 14.96 -3.39
N ILE A 440 -25.42 14.26 -3.67
CA ILE A 440 -26.08 13.37 -2.72
C ILE A 440 -25.70 11.92 -3.03
N VAL A 441 -25.20 11.21 -2.03
CA VAL A 441 -25.13 9.73 -2.00
C VAL A 441 -26.29 9.23 -1.14
N TRP A 442 -27.03 8.24 -1.64
CA TRP A 442 -28.17 7.68 -0.92
C TRP A 442 -27.99 6.17 -0.74
N ASP A 443 -27.90 5.73 0.50
CA ASP A 443 -27.91 4.32 0.89
C ASP A 443 -29.33 3.91 1.27
N PRO A 444 -30.07 3.18 0.41
CA PRO A 444 -31.50 2.98 0.56
C PRO A 444 -31.84 1.78 1.44
N HIS A 445 -32.95 1.84 2.16
CA HIS A 445 -33.48 0.69 2.90
C HIS A 445 -34.88 0.28 2.42
N PRO A 446 -35.25 -1.03 2.39
CA PRO A 446 -36.55 -1.47 1.89
C PRO A 446 -37.80 -0.94 2.62
N ALA A 447 -37.65 -0.53 3.88
CA ALA A 447 -38.72 0.16 4.64
C ALA A 447 -38.67 1.70 4.50
N GLY A 448 -37.62 2.20 3.86
CA GLY A 448 -37.38 3.60 3.56
C GLY A 448 -38.23 4.15 2.42
N PRO A 449 -38.28 5.48 2.24
CA PRO A 449 -38.83 6.08 1.03
C PRO A 449 -37.88 5.91 -0.16
N PRO A 450 -38.38 6.08 -1.41
CA PRO A 450 -37.49 6.19 -2.56
C PRO A 450 -36.57 7.43 -2.43
N PRO A 451 -35.35 7.37 -2.99
CA PRO A 451 -34.47 8.53 -3.09
C PRO A 451 -35.16 9.72 -3.76
N VAL A 452 -34.75 10.94 -3.40
CA VAL A 452 -35.21 12.15 -4.10
C VAL A 452 -34.65 12.15 -5.54
N PRO A 453 -35.34 12.74 -6.53
CA PRO A 453 -34.83 12.80 -7.90
C PRO A 453 -33.48 13.52 -7.98
N GLY A 454 -32.61 13.11 -8.92
CA GLY A 454 -31.36 13.81 -9.19
C GLY A 454 -30.18 13.46 -8.28
N VAL A 455 -30.36 12.55 -7.31
CA VAL A 455 -29.30 11.98 -6.46
C VAL A 455 -28.12 11.51 -7.33
N ARG A 456 -26.89 11.83 -6.89
CA ARG A 456 -25.67 11.56 -7.66
C ARG A 456 -25.36 10.07 -7.71
N LEU A 457 -25.51 9.38 -6.58
CA LEU A 457 -25.24 7.95 -6.46
C LEU A 457 -26.21 7.30 -5.47
N VAL A 458 -26.78 6.15 -5.83
CA VAL A 458 -27.54 5.30 -4.91
C VAL A 458 -26.80 3.97 -4.72
N THR A 459 -26.72 3.46 -3.49
CA THR A 459 -25.79 2.36 -3.14
C THR A 459 -26.44 1.09 -2.57
N PRO A 460 -27.51 0.53 -3.18
CA PRO A 460 -28.16 -0.67 -2.64
C PRO A 460 -27.22 -1.88 -2.69
N ASN A 461 -27.38 -2.83 -1.76
CA ASN A 461 -26.81 -4.17 -1.97
C ASN A 461 -27.66 -4.99 -2.96
N LEU A 462 -27.13 -6.11 -3.45
CA LEU A 462 -27.81 -6.95 -4.44
C LEU A 462 -29.20 -7.45 -3.96
N ALA A 463 -29.34 -7.78 -2.67
CA ALA A 463 -30.60 -8.25 -2.11
C ALA A 463 -31.66 -7.13 -2.07
N GLU A 464 -31.26 -5.94 -1.65
CA GLU A 464 -32.08 -4.73 -1.69
C GLU A 464 -32.46 -4.37 -3.13
N ALA A 465 -31.50 -4.35 -4.04
CA ALA A 465 -31.73 -4.00 -5.44
C ALA A 465 -32.76 -4.93 -6.09
N THR A 466 -32.65 -6.23 -5.83
CA THR A 466 -33.62 -7.25 -6.27
C THR A 466 -34.99 -7.02 -5.65
N ARG A 467 -35.05 -6.71 -4.35
CA ARG A 467 -36.31 -6.43 -3.65
C ARG A 467 -37.01 -5.19 -4.18
N PHE A 468 -36.29 -4.12 -4.47
CA PHE A 468 -36.87 -2.88 -4.98
C PHE A 468 -37.42 -3.01 -6.40
N THR A 469 -36.78 -3.84 -7.25
CA THR A 469 -37.21 -4.03 -8.64
C THR A 469 -38.20 -5.17 -8.82
N GLY A 470 -38.28 -6.09 -7.86
CA GLY A 470 -39.02 -7.34 -7.99
C GLY A 470 -38.40 -8.29 -9.03
N ASP A 471 -37.09 -8.18 -9.29
CA ASP A 471 -36.40 -9.09 -10.21
C ASP A 471 -36.43 -10.52 -9.63
N ALA A 472 -36.72 -11.51 -10.47
CA ALA A 472 -36.78 -12.91 -10.07
C ALA A 472 -35.38 -13.56 -9.91
N ALA A 473 -34.31 -12.77 -9.97
CA ALA A 473 -32.91 -13.19 -9.87
C ALA A 473 -32.54 -14.28 -10.89
N ARG A 474 -33.03 -14.13 -12.13
CA ARG A 474 -32.71 -15.07 -13.21
C ARG A 474 -31.33 -14.74 -13.81
N GLY A 475 -30.44 -15.73 -13.88
CA GLY A 475 -29.08 -15.57 -14.42
C GLY A 475 -28.02 -15.35 -13.32
N SER A 476 -26.81 -14.91 -13.71
CA SER A 476 -25.71 -14.65 -12.76
C SER A 476 -26.00 -13.46 -11.84
N ALA A 477 -25.31 -13.41 -10.69
CA ALA A 477 -25.37 -12.28 -9.77
C ALA A 477 -25.04 -10.94 -10.47
N LEU A 478 -24.02 -10.94 -11.33
CA LEU A 478 -23.66 -9.80 -12.18
C LEU A 478 -24.80 -9.33 -13.08
N SER A 479 -25.44 -10.26 -13.81
CA SER A 479 -26.55 -9.92 -14.72
C SER A 479 -27.77 -9.38 -13.96
N THR A 480 -28.03 -9.92 -12.77
CA THR A 480 -29.11 -9.47 -11.88
C THR A 480 -28.82 -8.08 -11.33
N ALA A 481 -27.58 -7.85 -10.84
CA ALA A 481 -27.12 -6.55 -10.36
C ALA A 481 -27.23 -5.47 -11.44
N GLN A 482 -26.78 -5.76 -12.66
CA GLN A 482 -26.87 -4.84 -13.80
C GLN A 482 -28.32 -4.46 -14.13
N ARG A 483 -29.20 -5.47 -14.31
CA ARG A 483 -30.61 -5.20 -14.65
C ARG A 483 -31.31 -4.42 -13.54
N ALA A 484 -31.10 -4.83 -12.29
CA ALA A 484 -31.69 -4.15 -11.15
C ALA A 484 -31.17 -2.71 -11.03
N GLY A 485 -29.86 -2.50 -11.17
CA GLY A 485 -29.22 -1.19 -11.10
C GLY A 485 -29.73 -0.21 -12.17
N HIS A 486 -29.83 -0.64 -13.44
CA HIS A 486 -30.38 0.21 -14.50
C HIS A 486 -31.85 0.56 -14.27
N ARG A 487 -32.66 -0.42 -13.85
CA ARG A 487 -34.08 -0.19 -13.56
C ARG A 487 -34.27 0.78 -12.40
N LEU A 488 -33.47 0.66 -11.34
CA LEU A 488 -33.49 1.58 -10.21
C LEU A 488 -33.07 2.99 -10.59
N ARG A 489 -32.03 3.13 -11.42
CA ARG A 489 -31.58 4.43 -11.95
C ARG A 489 -32.73 5.16 -12.63
N GLU A 490 -33.48 4.46 -13.49
CA GLU A 490 -34.63 5.01 -14.21
C GLU A 490 -35.81 5.29 -13.29
N GLN A 491 -36.18 4.33 -12.43
CA GLN A 491 -37.31 4.43 -11.51
C GLN A 491 -37.14 5.59 -10.52
N TRP A 492 -35.95 5.78 -9.98
CA TRP A 492 -35.65 6.83 -9.00
C TRP A 492 -35.11 8.11 -9.62
N ARG A 493 -34.90 8.14 -10.94
CA ARG A 493 -34.28 9.28 -11.64
C ARG A 493 -32.95 9.69 -11.00
N ALA A 494 -32.17 8.68 -10.59
CA ALA A 494 -30.83 8.86 -10.06
C ALA A 494 -29.83 8.99 -11.20
N GLN A 495 -28.73 9.72 -10.98
CA GLN A 495 -27.67 9.85 -11.99
C GLN A 495 -26.87 8.54 -12.14
N ALA A 496 -26.67 7.83 -11.04
CA ALA A 496 -26.00 6.54 -11.02
C ALA A 496 -26.50 5.65 -9.87
N VAL A 497 -26.38 4.33 -10.06
CA VAL A 497 -26.66 3.33 -9.03
C VAL A 497 -25.46 2.36 -8.95
N ALA A 498 -24.85 2.20 -7.78
CA ALA A 498 -23.84 1.19 -7.52
C ALA A 498 -24.44 0.05 -6.70
N VAL A 499 -24.63 -1.11 -7.33
CA VAL A 499 -25.11 -2.31 -6.62
C VAL A 499 -23.93 -3.01 -5.99
N THR A 500 -23.88 -3.07 -4.65
CA THR A 500 -22.82 -3.78 -3.94
C THR A 500 -23.11 -5.29 -3.89
N CYS A 501 -22.08 -6.09 -4.20
CA CYS A 501 -22.16 -7.55 -4.39
C CYS A 501 -21.25 -8.31 -3.41
N GLY A 502 -20.94 -7.72 -2.25
CA GLY A 502 -20.08 -8.35 -1.24
C GLY A 502 -18.67 -8.62 -1.77
N PRO A 503 -18.16 -9.87 -1.72
CA PRO A 503 -16.81 -10.20 -2.20
C PRO A 503 -16.62 -9.97 -3.71
N ASP A 504 -17.71 -9.91 -4.47
CA ASP A 504 -17.65 -9.64 -5.92
C ASP A 504 -17.49 -8.13 -6.24
N GLY A 505 -17.40 -7.27 -5.22
CA GLY A 505 -17.23 -5.84 -5.37
C GLY A 505 -18.53 -5.09 -5.63
N ALA A 506 -18.57 -4.20 -6.63
CA ALA A 506 -19.73 -3.38 -6.96
C ALA A 506 -19.95 -3.21 -8.47
N ILE A 507 -21.23 -3.14 -8.87
CA ILE A 507 -21.67 -2.92 -10.25
C ILE A 507 -22.26 -1.52 -10.38
N LEU A 508 -21.54 -0.63 -11.07
CA LEU A 508 -21.95 0.76 -11.27
C LEU A 508 -22.72 0.92 -12.58
N CYS A 509 -23.98 1.31 -12.46
CA CYS A 509 -24.90 1.61 -13.55
C CYS A 509 -25.05 3.13 -13.73
N GLN A 510 -24.46 3.69 -14.79
CA GLN A 510 -24.57 5.10 -15.19
C GLN A 510 -25.35 5.24 -16.50
N ALA A 511 -25.59 6.46 -17.00
CA ALA A 511 -26.24 6.69 -18.29
C ALA A 511 -25.54 5.89 -19.42
N GLY A 512 -26.29 4.97 -20.04
CA GLY A 512 -25.75 3.99 -20.98
C GLY A 512 -26.22 2.55 -20.66
N PRO A 513 -26.04 1.61 -21.60
CA PRO A 513 -26.44 0.21 -21.44
C PRO A 513 -25.39 -0.67 -20.74
N THR A 514 -24.14 -0.21 -20.66
CA THR A 514 -23.01 -0.99 -20.15
C THR A 514 -22.63 -0.54 -18.74
N PRO A 515 -22.67 -1.41 -17.72
CA PRO A 515 -22.22 -1.07 -16.36
C PRO A 515 -20.69 -1.15 -16.24
N LEU A 516 -20.15 -0.43 -15.27
CA LEU A 516 -18.76 -0.58 -14.82
C LEU A 516 -18.72 -1.61 -13.68
N VAL A 517 -17.86 -2.62 -13.81
CA VAL A 517 -17.60 -3.62 -12.76
C VAL A 517 -16.37 -3.19 -11.96
N VAL A 518 -16.52 -3.11 -10.64
CA VAL A 518 -15.44 -2.73 -9.72
C VAL A 518 -15.21 -3.88 -8.73
N PRO A 519 -14.19 -4.73 -8.93
CA PRO A 519 -13.97 -5.90 -8.09
C PRO A 519 -13.40 -5.52 -6.70
N ALA A 520 -13.78 -6.27 -5.66
CA ALA A 520 -13.10 -6.21 -4.37
C ALA A 520 -11.74 -6.91 -4.44
N ARG A 521 -10.72 -6.38 -3.75
CA ARG A 521 -9.39 -6.99 -3.69
C ARG A 521 -9.27 -7.90 -2.46
N ALA A 522 -9.12 -9.21 -2.67
CA ALA A 522 -8.90 -10.28 -1.69
C ALA A 522 -10.17 -11.00 -1.20
N ASP A 523 -9.99 -12.30 -0.95
CA ASP A 523 -10.94 -13.17 -0.24
C ASP A 523 -11.05 -12.69 1.21
N ALA A 524 -12.17 -12.04 1.54
CA ALA A 524 -12.43 -11.51 2.87
C ALA A 524 -12.61 -12.59 3.96
N GLY A 525 -12.60 -13.88 3.62
CA GLY A 525 -12.82 -14.98 4.59
C GLY A 525 -14.09 -14.79 5.44
N ASP A 526 -14.10 -15.35 6.65
CA ASP A 526 -15.19 -15.18 7.64
C ASP A 526 -15.13 -13.84 8.40
N ALA A 527 -14.55 -12.78 7.82
CA ALA A 527 -14.40 -11.49 8.51
C ALA A 527 -15.74 -10.76 8.71
N ASP A 528 -15.83 -9.92 9.74
CA ASP A 528 -17.04 -9.15 10.06
C ASP A 528 -17.35 -8.13 8.95
N THR A 529 -18.41 -8.40 8.19
CA THR A 529 -18.90 -7.53 7.10
C THR A 529 -19.84 -6.42 7.59
N CYS A 530 -20.16 -6.38 8.88
CA CYS A 530 -21.04 -5.36 9.45
C CYS A 530 -20.47 -3.95 9.21
N GLY A 531 -21.28 -3.03 8.68
CA GLY A 531 -20.86 -1.66 8.38
C GLY A 531 -20.02 -1.48 7.11
N ALA A 532 -19.80 -2.53 6.32
CA ALA A 532 -19.11 -2.40 5.04
C ALA A 532 -19.87 -1.50 4.05
N GLY A 533 -21.21 -1.56 4.05
CA GLY A 533 -22.09 -0.66 3.29
C GLY A 533 -21.97 0.79 3.75
N ASP A 534 -22.00 1.03 5.07
CA ASP A 534 -21.82 2.38 5.62
C ASP A 534 -20.44 2.96 5.26
N ARG A 535 -19.39 2.13 5.34
CA ARG A 535 -18.03 2.52 4.93
C ARG A 535 -17.97 2.87 3.45
N PHE A 536 -18.60 2.06 2.60
CA PHE A 536 -18.70 2.28 1.16
C PHE A 536 -19.38 3.63 0.87
N ALA A 537 -20.58 3.84 1.42
CA ALA A 537 -21.38 5.02 1.15
C ALA A 537 -20.72 6.32 1.67
N ALA A 538 -20.12 6.28 2.88
CA ALA A 538 -19.35 7.39 3.43
C ALA A 538 -18.12 7.74 2.58
N THR A 539 -17.36 6.74 2.14
CA THR A 539 -16.17 6.96 1.30
C THR A 539 -16.57 7.56 -0.05
N ALA A 540 -17.63 7.03 -0.67
CA ALA A 540 -18.14 7.56 -1.93
C ALA A 540 -18.58 9.03 -1.80
N ALA A 541 -19.27 9.38 -0.69
CA ALA A 541 -19.72 10.75 -0.44
C ALA A 541 -18.54 11.72 -0.24
N LEU A 542 -17.49 11.31 0.48
CA LEU A 542 -16.28 12.11 0.67
C LEU A 542 -15.49 12.30 -0.64
N ALA A 543 -15.35 11.24 -1.45
CA ALA A 543 -14.69 11.35 -2.76
C ALA A 543 -15.43 12.33 -3.69
N LEU A 544 -16.78 12.27 -3.71
CA LEU A 544 -17.60 13.22 -4.46
C LEU A 544 -17.51 14.65 -3.91
N ALA A 545 -17.38 14.83 -2.60
CA ALA A 545 -17.11 16.15 -2.00
C ALA A 545 -15.78 16.74 -2.48
N GLY A 546 -14.77 15.88 -2.69
CA GLY A 546 -13.47 16.23 -3.27
C GLY A 546 -13.47 16.46 -4.78
N GLY A 547 -14.62 16.29 -5.46
CA GLY A 547 -14.77 16.51 -6.90
C GLY A 547 -14.46 15.29 -7.78
N ALA A 548 -14.32 14.10 -7.20
CA ALA A 548 -14.07 12.87 -7.96
C ALA A 548 -15.23 12.53 -8.92
N LEU A 549 -14.92 11.79 -9.99
CA LEU A 549 -15.94 11.18 -10.84
C LEU A 549 -16.67 10.07 -10.08
N VAL A 550 -17.91 9.77 -10.46
CA VAL A 550 -18.70 8.70 -9.80
C VAL A 550 -18.00 7.34 -9.88
N SER A 551 -17.33 7.05 -11.00
CA SER A 551 -16.56 5.82 -11.18
C SER A 551 -15.36 5.73 -10.23
N GLU A 552 -14.66 6.84 -10.00
CA GLU A 552 -13.52 6.92 -9.08
C GLU A 552 -14.00 6.80 -7.63
N ALA A 553 -15.08 7.51 -7.27
CA ALA A 553 -15.70 7.42 -5.95
C ALA A 553 -16.15 6.00 -5.60
N VAL A 554 -16.68 5.24 -6.57
CA VAL A 554 -17.05 3.83 -6.37
C VAL A 554 -15.82 2.93 -6.26
N GLN A 555 -14.75 3.19 -7.02
CA GLN A 555 -13.48 2.44 -6.89
C GLN A 555 -12.87 2.63 -5.51
N ASP A 556 -12.80 3.86 -5.02
CA ASP A 556 -12.30 4.18 -3.68
C ASP A 556 -13.19 3.58 -2.60
N ALA A 557 -14.52 3.61 -2.79
CA ALA A 557 -15.48 3.03 -1.87
C ALA A 557 -15.37 1.50 -1.77
N VAL A 558 -15.19 0.79 -2.90
CA VAL A 558 -14.92 -0.67 -2.88
C VAL A 558 -13.61 -0.93 -2.14
N ALA A 559 -12.53 -0.22 -2.47
CA ALA A 559 -11.23 -0.42 -1.83
C ALA A 559 -11.28 -0.19 -0.31
N ALA A 560 -11.96 0.89 0.13
CA ALA A 560 -12.12 1.22 1.54
C ALA A 560 -13.00 0.21 2.28
N ALA A 561 -14.10 -0.25 1.67
CA ALA A 561 -14.96 -1.28 2.25
C ALA A 561 -14.23 -2.62 2.36
N THR A 562 -13.45 -3.00 1.34
CA THR A 562 -12.63 -4.21 1.38
C THR A 562 -11.57 -4.13 2.46
N SER A 563 -10.82 -3.03 2.53
CA SER A 563 -9.81 -2.81 3.58
C SER A 563 -10.45 -2.87 4.97
N TYR A 564 -11.62 -2.26 5.15
CA TYR A 564 -12.39 -2.29 6.40
C TYR A 564 -12.78 -3.71 6.82
N VAL A 565 -13.30 -4.53 5.90
CA VAL A 565 -13.66 -5.92 6.20
C VAL A 565 -12.40 -6.75 6.52
N THR A 566 -11.35 -6.65 5.69
CA THR A 566 -10.08 -7.37 5.93
C THR A 566 -9.38 -6.94 7.21
N GLY A 567 -9.60 -5.71 7.67
CA GLY A 567 -9.07 -5.17 8.92
C GLY A 567 -9.81 -5.66 10.17
N GLY A 568 -10.89 -6.44 10.05
CA GLY A 568 -11.67 -6.93 11.19
C GLY A 568 -13.00 -6.20 11.42
N GLY A 569 -13.47 -5.43 10.43
CA GLY A 569 -14.80 -4.79 10.45
C GLY A 569 -14.98 -3.76 11.55
N VAL A 570 -16.21 -3.62 12.07
CA VAL A 570 -16.54 -2.54 13.02
C VAL A 570 -15.70 -2.64 14.30
N ALA A 571 -15.41 -3.86 14.75
CA ALA A 571 -14.71 -4.11 16.01
C ALA A 571 -13.27 -3.56 15.98
N ALA A 572 -12.58 -3.70 14.84
CA ALA A 572 -11.21 -3.25 14.64
C ALA A 572 -11.11 -1.82 14.08
N ALA A 573 -12.12 -1.33 13.37
CA ALA A 573 -12.16 0.07 12.93
C ALA A 573 -12.35 1.05 14.11
N LEU A 574 -13.01 0.60 15.18
CA LEU A 574 -13.29 1.40 16.38
C LEU A 574 -12.31 1.16 17.54
N SER A 575 -11.54 0.06 17.50
CA SER A 575 -10.47 -0.24 18.46
C SER A 575 -9.13 -0.13 17.72
N GLY A 576 -8.27 0.82 18.09
CA GLY A 576 -6.99 1.07 17.39
C GLY A 576 -6.19 -0.21 17.05
N PRO A 577 -5.42 -0.21 15.95
CA PRO A 577 -5.16 -1.43 15.19
C PRO A 577 -4.28 -2.43 15.94
N ALA A 578 -4.84 -3.62 16.20
CA ALA A 578 -4.12 -4.82 16.60
C ALA A 578 -3.96 -5.72 15.37
N GLY A 579 -2.71 -5.90 14.91
CA GLY A 579 -2.39 -6.74 13.76
C GLY A 579 -2.35 -8.23 14.09
N GLN A 580 -2.69 -9.06 13.10
CA GLN A 580 -2.22 -10.44 13.04
C GLN A 580 -1.72 -10.80 11.64
N PRO A 581 -0.63 -11.59 11.54
CA PRO A 581 0.00 -11.96 10.27
C PRO A 581 -0.66 -13.18 9.62
N ALA A 582 -0.80 -13.16 8.29
CA ALA A 582 -1.12 -14.34 7.49
C ALA A 582 0.15 -15.18 7.24
N GLN A 583 0.01 -16.51 7.32
CA GLN A 583 1.11 -17.47 7.13
C GLN A 583 1.41 -17.72 5.63
N PRO A 584 2.67 -17.94 5.24
CA PRO A 584 3.03 -18.29 3.87
C PRO A 584 2.79 -19.78 3.60
N ARG A 585 2.07 -20.11 2.52
CA ARG A 585 2.00 -21.46 1.94
C ARG A 585 3.13 -21.64 0.92
N ARG A 586 3.77 -22.82 0.89
CA ARG A 586 4.77 -23.20 -0.12
C ARG A 586 4.12 -23.24 -1.50
N GLU A 587 4.72 -22.54 -2.47
CA GLU A 587 4.21 -22.49 -3.85
C GLU A 587 4.55 -23.77 -4.62
N PRO A 588 3.56 -24.42 -5.27
CA PRO A 588 3.81 -25.47 -6.25
C PRO A 588 4.32 -24.89 -7.58
N ASP A 589 4.96 -25.73 -8.40
CA ASP A 589 5.47 -25.37 -9.73
C ASP A 589 4.31 -24.93 -10.66
N ARG A 590 4.37 -23.68 -11.15
CA ARG A 590 3.31 -22.99 -11.92
C ARG A 590 3.53 -23.01 -13.44
N ILE A 591 4.64 -23.57 -13.92
CA ILE A 591 5.01 -23.52 -15.34
C ILE A 591 4.89 -24.91 -15.97
N GLY A 592 4.23 -24.99 -17.13
CA GLY A 592 4.12 -26.20 -17.95
C GLY A 592 2.69 -26.76 -18.07
N ALA A 593 2.51 -27.64 -19.05
CA ALA A 593 1.20 -28.22 -19.36
C ALA A 593 0.61 -29.04 -18.20
N GLU A 594 1.44 -29.77 -17.44
CA GLU A 594 0.97 -30.52 -16.27
C GLU A 594 0.49 -29.62 -15.13
N ALA A 595 1.20 -28.52 -14.86
CA ALA A 595 0.82 -27.56 -13.82
C ALA A 595 -0.52 -26.89 -14.16
N ALA A 596 -0.67 -26.44 -15.41
CA ALA A 596 -1.92 -25.90 -15.90
C ALA A 596 -3.05 -26.94 -15.91
N GLY A 597 -2.77 -28.18 -16.31
CA GLY A 597 -3.75 -29.27 -16.29
C GLY A 597 -4.28 -29.58 -14.88
N ARG A 598 -3.40 -29.62 -13.87
CA ARG A 598 -3.81 -29.77 -12.46
C ARG A 598 -4.67 -28.61 -11.99
N LEU A 599 -4.24 -27.37 -12.26
CA LEU A 599 -4.99 -26.17 -11.89
C LEU A 599 -6.40 -26.16 -12.52
N VAL A 600 -6.51 -26.53 -13.80
CA VAL A 600 -7.81 -26.63 -14.49
C VAL A 600 -8.70 -27.68 -13.85
N ALA A 601 -8.17 -28.85 -13.50
CA ALA A 601 -8.94 -29.89 -12.82
C ALA A 601 -9.44 -29.40 -11.45
N GLU A 602 -8.56 -28.80 -10.65
CA GLU A 602 -8.89 -28.26 -9.32
C GLU A 602 -9.94 -27.14 -9.37
N VAL A 603 -9.85 -26.25 -10.36
CA VAL A 603 -10.82 -25.15 -10.56
C VAL A 603 -12.18 -25.71 -10.99
N ARG A 604 -12.20 -26.71 -11.88
CA ARG A 604 -13.44 -27.32 -12.34
C ARG A 604 -14.12 -28.19 -11.28
N GLU A 605 -13.35 -28.92 -10.47
CA GLU A 605 -13.89 -29.73 -9.37
C GLU A 605 -14.67 -28.88 -8.37
N ARG A 606 -14.26 -27.62 -8.15
CA ARG A 606 -14.97 -26.65 -7.32
C ARG A 606 -16.00 -25.81 -8.07
N GLY A 607 -16.24 -26.07 -9.35
CA GLY A 607 -17.20 -25.34 -10.18
C GLY A 607 -16.78 -23.92 -10.58
N GLY A 608 -15.49 -23.62 -10.54
CA GLY A 608 -14.93 -22.31 -10.90
C GLY A 608 -14.67 -22.12 -12.40
N VAL A 609 -14.45 -20.87 -12.79
CA VAL A 609 -14.24 -20.38 -14.15
C VAL A 609 -12.75 -20.35 -14.50
N VAL A 610 -12.34 -21.07 -15.54
CA VAL A 610 -10.98 -21.07 -16.06
C VAL A 610 -10.82 -19.97 -17.11
N VAL A 611 -9.96 -18.98 -16.84
CA VAL A 611 -9.60 -17.96 -17.81
C VAL A 611 -8.26 -18.29 -18.44
N ALA A 612 -8.16 -18.09 -19.75
CA ALA A 612 -6.88 -18.13 -20.45
C ALA A 612 -6.68 -16.89 -21.33
N THR A 613 -5.42 -16.54 -21.54
CA THR A 613 -4.99 -15.47 -22.46
C THR A 613 -3.70 -15.89 -23.15
N GLY A 614 -3.46 -15.39 -24.37
CA GLY A 614 -2.29 -15.79 -25.16
C GLY A 614 -1.47 -14.63 -25.70
N GLY A 615 -0.17 -14.84 -25.86
CA GLY A 615 0.71 -13.87 -26.51
C GLY A 615 2.21 -14.18 -26.40
N CYS A 616 3.02 -13.36 -27.08
CA CYS A 616 4.47 -13.52 -27.08
C CYS A 616 5.13 -13.00 -25.79
N PHE A 617 4.57 -11.98 -25.15
CA PHE A 617 5.08 -11.34 -23.92
C PHE A 617 6.59 -11.08 -23.90
N ASP A 618 7.13 -10.61 -25.02
CA ASP A 618 8.57 -10.51 -25.23
C ASP A 618 9.22 -9.41 -24.37
N LEU A 619 8.65 -8.20 -24.36
CA LEU A 619 8.93 -7.19 -23.34
C LEU A 619 7.63 -6.84 -22.63
N LEU A 620 7.56 -7.18 -21.35
CA LEU A 620 6.43 -6.82 -20.49
C LEU A 620 6.43 -5.31 -20.24
N HIS A 621 5.25 -4.72 -20.24
CA HIS A 621 5.03 -3.33 -19.89
C HIS A 621 3.66 -3.20 -19.22
N THR A 622 3.34 -2.00 -18.71
CA THR A 622 2.12 -1.74 -17.93
C THR A 622 0.84 -2.15 -18.66
N GLY A 623 0.73 -1.94 -19.97
CA GLY A 623 -0.38 -2.44 -20.80
C GLY A 623 -0.58 -3.96 -20.78
N HIS A 624 0.48 -4.77 -20.81
CA HIS A 624 0.37 -6.23 -20.64
C HIS A 624 -0.11 -6.57 -19.23
N LEU A 625 0.43 -5.92 -18.19
CA LEU A 625 0.01 -6.16 -16.81
C LEU A 625 -1.47 -5.79 -16.59
N ALA A 626 -1.94 -4.69 -17.19
CA ALA A 626 -3.34 -4.30 -17.15
C ALA A 626 -4.24 -5.33 -17.85
N THR A 627 -3.82 -5.83 -19.02
CA THR A 627 -4.52 -6.90 -19.75
C THR A 627 -4.58 -8.19 -18.95
N LEU A 628 -3.47 -8.61 -18.34
CA LEU A 628 -3.40 -9.82 -17.50
C LEU A 628 -4.24 -9.68 -16.23
N ARG A 629 -4.24 -8.52 -15.57
CA ARG A 629 -5.10 -8.27 -14.41
C ARG A 629 -6.58 -8.24 -14.77
N ALA A 630 -6.93 -7.64 -15.90
CA ALA A 630 -8.29 -7.67 -16.42
C ALA A 630 -8.72 -9.12 -16.74
N ALA A 631 -7.85 -9.90 -17.38
CA ALA A 631 -8.10 -11.31 -17.66
C ALA A 631 -8.30 -12.12 -16.37
N ARG A 632 -7.42 -11.94 -15.37
CA ARG A 632 -7.54 -12.64 -14.08
C ARG A 632 -8.85 -12.35 -13.36
N GLY A 633 -9.40 -11.15 -13.52
CA GLY A 633 -10.68 -10.76 -12.93
C GLY A 633 -11.91 -11.38 -13.60
N LEU A 634 -11.77 -12.11 -14.71
CA LEU A 634 -12.89 -12.75 -15.43
C LEU A 634 -13.17 -14.19 -14.97
N GLY A 635 -12.43 -14.72 -14.00
CA GLY A 635 -12.66 -16.06 -13.46
C GLY A 635 -11.76 -16.40 -12.28
N ASP A 636 -11.76 -17.67 -11.90
CA ASP A 636 -11.15 -18.18 -10.66
C ASP A 636 -9.66 -18.50 -10.81
N CYS A 637 -9.17 -18.63 -12.04
CA CYS A 637 -7.75 -18.70 -12.36
C CYS A 637 -7.43 -18.06 -13.71
N LEU A 638 -6.19 -17.59 -13.88
CA LEU A 638 -5.64 -17.15 -15.15
C LEU A 638 -4.48 -18.05 -15.60
N ILE A 639 -4.63 -18.60 -16.79
CA ILE A 639 -3.59 -19.38 -17.47
C ILE A 639 -3.07 -18.61 -18.67
N VAL A 640 -1.77 -18.33 -18.69
CA VAL A 640 -1.13 -17.61 -19.80
C VAL A 640 -0.53 -18.61 -20.79
N CYS A 641 -1.08 -18.65 -22.00
CA CYS A 641 -0.54 -19.38 -23.14
C CYS A 641 0.57 -18.55 -23.80
N LEU A 642 1.82 -18.89 -23.53
CA LEU A 642 3.01 -18.21 -24.01
C LEU A 642 3.54 -18.85 -25.31
N ASN A 643 3.76 -18.06 -26.36
CA ASN A 643 4.46 -18.53 -27.56
C ASN A 643 5.91 -18.90 -27.25
N SER A 644 6.38 -20.04 -27.75
CA SER A 644 7.80 -20.45 -27.67
C SER A 644 8.71 -19.53 -28.49
N ASP A 645 10.03 -19.68 -28.32
CA ASP A 645 11.01 -18.90 -29.07
C ASP A 645 10.89 -19.13 -30.57
N ASP A 646 10.62 -20.38 -31.00
CA ASP A 646 10.44 -20.73 -32.41
C ASP A 646 9.13 -20.17 -32.98
N SER A 647 8.04 -20.21 -32.19
CA SER A 647 6.76 -19.60 -32.56
C SER A 647 6.91 -18.08 -32.75
N VAL A 648 7.64 -17.40 -31.84
CA VAL A 648 7.87 -15.95 -31.97
C VAL A 648 8.79 -15.60 -33.14
N ARG A 649 9.83 -16.40 -33.42
CA ARG A 649 10.69 -16.22 -34.61
C ARG A 649 9.89 -16.30 -35.90
N GLY A 650 8.99 -17.28 -36.00
CA GLY A 650 8.10 -17.45 -37.14
C GLY A 650 7.13 -16.28 -37.35
N LEU A 651 6.63 -15.68 -36.25
CA LEU A 651 5.66 -14.58 -36.30
C LEU A 651 6.30 -13.19 -36.47
N LYS A 652 7.48 -12.95 -35.91
CA LYS A 652 8.08 -11.61 -35.78
C LYS A 652 9.47 -11.47 -36.41
N GLY A 653 10.02 -12.55 -36.98
CA GLY A 653 11.32 -12.57 -37.63
C GLY A 653 12.44 -13.17 -36.76
N PRO A 654 13.61 -13.48 -37.36
CA PRO A 654 14.67 -14.23 -36.70
C PRO A 654 15.32 -13.50 -35.51
N ASP A 655 15.23 -12.18 -35.46
CA ASP A 655 15.80 -11.33 -34.40
C ASP A 655 14.88 -11.21 -33.16
N ARG A 656 13.76 -11.97 -33.11
CA ARG A 656 12.80 -12.02 -32.00
C ARG A 656 12.54 -13.46 -31.60
N PRO A 657 12.30 -13.80 -30.32
CA PRO A 657 12.16 -12.88 -29.18
C PRO A 657 13.51 -12.38 -28.63
N LEU A 658 13.49 -11.28 -27.89
CA LEU A 658 14.65 -10.75 -27.17
C LEU A 658 14.92 -11.52 -25.88
N ASN A 659 13.84 -11.93 -25.19
CA ASN A 659 13.92 -12.74 -23.98
C ASN A 659 13.56 -14.20 -24.29
N ALA A 660 14.37 -15.14 -23.82
CA ALA A 660 14.12 -16.57 -24.00
C ALA A 660 12.80 -16.99 -23.33
N GLN A 661 12.15 -18.02 -23.87
CA GLN A 661 10.84 -18.49 -23.40
C GLN A 661 10.82 -18.87 -21.92
N ALA A 662 11.94 -19.40 -21.39
CA ALA A 662 12.08 -19.76 -19.98
C ALA A 662 12.00 -18.53 -19.07
N ASP A 663 12.67 -17.43 -19.46
CA ASP A 663 12.66 -16.18 -18.70
C ASP A 663 11.31 -15.48 -18.78
N ARG A 664 10.71 -15.44 -19.98
CA ARG A 664 9.35 -14.92 -20.18
C ARG A 664 8.32 -15.68 -19.33
N ALA A 665 8.41 -17.01 -19.28
CA ALA A 665 7.51 -17.84 -18.48
C ALA A 665 7.68 -17.60 -16.98
N ARG A 666 8.92 -17.48 -16.49
CA ARG A 666 9.21 -17.16 -15.07
C ARG A 666 8.71 -15.77 -14.69
N LEU A 667 8.92 -14.77 -15.53
CA LEU A 667 8.42 -13.41 -15.31
C LEU A 667 6.89 -13.38 -15.24
N LEU A 668 6.20 -14.11 -16.12
CA LEU A 668 4.75 -14.22 -16.09
C LEU A 668 4.25 -14.97 -14.85
N ALA A 669 4.85 -16.10 -14.49
CA ALA A 669 4.46 -16.90 -13.32
C ALA A 669 4.71 -16.20 -11.97
N ALA A 670 5.61 -15.21 -11.94
CA ALA A 670 5.88 -14.36 -10.79
C ALA A 670 4.87 -13.22 -10.62
N LEU A 671 3.99 -12.98 -11.60
CA LEU A 671 2.92 -11.99 -11.45
C LEU A 671 1.79 -12.57 -10.60
N ASP A 672 1.38 -11.86 -9.55
CA ASP A 672 0.31 -12.30 -8.64
C ASP A 672 -1.03 -12.60 -9.34
N CYS A 673 -1.25 -12.06 -10.54
CA CYS A 673 -2.45 -12.28 -11.32
C CYS A 673 -2.36 -13.48 -12.30
N VAL A 674 -1.26 -14.23 -12.33
CA VAL A 674 -1.06 -15.37 -13.23
C VAL A 674 -0.91 -16.64 -12.38
N ASP A 675 -1.85 -17.58 -12.55
CA ASP A 675 -1.90 -18.80 -11.74
C ASP A 675 -1.13 -19.96 -12.40
N ALA A 676 -1.04 -19.98 -13.74
CA ALA A 676 -0.17 -20.91 -14.48
C ALA A 676 0.29 -20.35 -15.83
N VAL A 677 1.41 -20.86 -16.33
CA VAL A 677 1.94 -20.52 -17.67
C VAL A 677 2.14 -21.79 -18.49
N VAL A 678 1.63 -21.82 -19.71
CA VAL A 678 1.82 -22.92 -20.67
C VAL A 678 2.55 -22.40 -21.89
N ILE A 679 3.63 -23.05 -22.29
CA ILE A 679 4.38 -22.72 -23.50
C ILE A 679 3.90 -23.60 -24.66
N PHE A 680 3.70 -23.02 -25.85
CA PHE A 680 3.30 -23.75 -27.06
C PHE A 680 4.13 -23.30 -28.28
N ASP A 681 4.39 -24.22 -29.20
CA ASP A 681 5.27 -24.01 -30.36
C ASP A 681 4.50 -23.63 -31.64
N GLU A 682 3.22 -23.97 -31.66
CA GLU A 682 2.34 -23.77 -32.81
C GLU A 682 2.15 -22.27 -33.14
N PRO A 683 1.85 -21.93 -34.40
CA PRO A 683 1.58 -20.54 -34.80
C PRO A 683 0.27 -19.99 -34.21
N THR A 684 -0.66 -20.87 -33.82
CA THR A 684 -1.93 -20.51 -33.18
C THR A 684 -2.12 -21.31 -31.89
N PRO A 685 -2.83 -20.79 -30.88
CA PRO A 685 -3.00 -21.47 -29.60
C PRO A 685 -4.10 -22.55 -29.63
N GLU A 686 -4.56 -23.00 -30.79
CA GLU A 686 -5.69 -23.92 -30.91
C GLU A 686 -5.43 -25.26 -30.21
N ALA A 687 -4.22 -25.81 -30.37
CA ALA A 687 -3.81 -27.06 -29.75
C ALA A 687 -3.88 -26.96 -28.22
N VAL A 688 -3.29 -25.89 -27.64
CA VAL A 688 -3.32 -25.68 -26.18
C VAL A 688 -4.74 -25.43 -25.67
N LEU A 689 -5.56 -24.65 -26.40
CA LEU A 689 -6.94 -24.38 -26.03
C LEU A 689 -7.83 -25.62 -26.07
N SER A 690 -7.56 -26.58 -26.97
CA SER A 690 -8.40 -27.77 -27.15
C SER A 690 -8.44 -28.69 -25.93
N TRP A 691 -7.34 -28.77 -25.18
CA TRP A 691 -7.26 -29.55 -23.94
C TRP A 691 -7.45 -28.68 -22.69
N LEU A 692 -7.03 -27.41 -22.72
CA LEU A 692 -7.25 -26.48 -21.62
C LEU A 692 -8.75 -26.17 -21.44
N ARG A 693 -9.46 -26.01 -22.56
CA ARG A 693 -10.89 -25.67 -22.66
C ARG A 693 -11.30 -24.54 -21.70
N PRO A 694 -10.67 -23.35 -21.77
CA PRO A 694 -11.03 -22.25 -20.88
C PRO A 694 -12.50 -21.84 -21.08
N ASP A 695 -13.13 -21.45 -19.99
CA ASP A 695 -14.48 -20.87 -19.99
C ASP A 695 -14.45 -19.44 -20.57
N VAL A 696 -13.34 -18.73 -20.37
CA VAL A 696 -13.11 -17.40 -20.92
C VAL A 696 -11.74 -17.31 -21.61
N TRP A 697 -11.73 -16.94 -22.88
CA TRP A 697 -10.53 -16.66 -23.66
C TRP A 697 -10.36 -15.15 -23.87
N VAL A 698 -9.29 -14.58 -23.34
CA VAL A 698 -9.06 -13.14 -23.32
C VAL A 698 -8.04 -12.74 -24.38
N LYS A 699 -8.34 -11.66 -25.12
CA LYS A 699 -7.41 -11.01 -26.05
C LYS A 699 -7.27 -9.52 -25.71
N GLY A 700 -6.06 -8.98 -25.88
CA GLY A 700 -5.78 -7.56 -25.71
C GLY A 700 -6.36 -6.71 -26.84
N GLY A 701 -6.56 -5.40 -26.59
CA GLY A 701 -7.26 -4.47 -27.47
C GLY A 701 -6.70 -4.21 -28.88
N ASP A 702 -5.58 -4.80 -29.28
CA ASP A 702 -5.04 -4.71 -30.66
C ASP A 702 -6.00 -5.29 -31.73
N TYR A 703 -7.09 -5.95 -31.32
CA TYR A 703 -8.10 -6.58 -32.18
C TYR A 703 -9.45 -5.83 -32.20
N ALA A 704 -9.58 -4.71 -31.48
CA ALA A 704 -10.85 -4.00 -31.31
C ALA A 704 -11.33 -3.24 -32.57
N ASP A 705 -10.43 -2.90 -33.51
CA ASP A 705 -10.70 -2.03 -34.67
C ASP A 705 -10.52 -2.75 -36.02
N GLY A 706 -11.33 -3.79 -36.30
CA GLY A 706 -11.35 -4.44 -37.62
C GLY A 706 -10.14 -5.35 -37.91
N GLY A 707 -9.50 -5.89 -36.87
CA GLY A 707 -8.45 -6.89 -36.98
C GLY A 707 -8.93 -8.22 -37.60
N PRO A 708 -8.00 -9.11 -37.99
CA PRO A 708 -8.33 -10.40 -38.61
C PRO A 708 -9.28 -11.23 -37.75
N SER A 709 -10.17 -12.01 -38.38
CA SER A 709 -11.10 -12.90 -37.68
C SER A 709 -10.34 -13.77 -36.68
N LEU A 710 -10.75 -13.78 -35.40
CA LEU A 710 -10.18 -14.62 -34.35
C LEU A 710 -10.61 -16.09 -34.57
N PRO A 711 -9.80 -16.97 -35.17
CA PRO A 711 -10.22 -18.35 -35.46
C PRO A 711 -10.45 -19.12 -34.16
N GLU A 712 -9.80 -18.71 -33.07
CA GLU A 712 -9.95 -19.34 -31.76
C GLU A 712 -11.31 -19.08 -31.12
N ALA A 713 -12.05 -18.05 -31.56
CA ALA A 713 -13.38 -17.76 -31.03
C ALA A 713 -14.39 -18.87 -31.39
N ASP A 714 -14.29 -19.45 -32.58
CA ASP A 714 -15.16 -20.55 -33.00
C ASP A 714 -14.76 -21.87 -32.35
N LEU A 715 -13.47 -22.05 -32.04
CA LEU A 715 -12.97 -23.17 -31.25
C LEU A 715 -13.55 -23.14 -29.82
N VAL A 716 -13.46 -22.00 -29.13
CA VAL A 716 -13.89 -21.84 -27.74
C VAL A 716 -15.41 -22.01 -27.56
N LYS A 717 -16.21 -21.56 -28.54
CA LYS A 717 -17.67 -21.77 -28.56
C LYS A 717 -18.09 -23.24 -28.57
N ARG A 718 -17.24 -24.17 -29.03
CA ARG A 718 -17.60 -25.62 -29.11
C ARG A 718 -17.85 -26.25 -27.74
N TRP A 719 -17.39 -25.63 -26.67
CA TRP A 719 -17.65 -26.04 -25.29
C TRP A 719 -18.34 -24.95 -24.48
N ASP A 720 -19.07 -24.05 -25.14
CA ASP A 720 -19.82 -22.95 -24.52
C ASP A 720 -18.95 -21.87 -23.82
N GLY A 721 -17.65 -21.83 -24.14
CA GLY A 721 -16.75 -20.79 -23.66
C GLY A 721 -16.95 -19.45 -24.38
N GLN A 722 -16.52 -18.37 -23.74
CA GLN A 722 -16.64 -17.01 -24.25
C GLN A 722 -15.29 -16.43 -24.66
N THR A 723 -15.24 -15.66 -25.75
CA THR A 723 -14.07 -14.85 -26.09
C THR A 723 -14.32 -13.40 -25.72
N VAL A 724 -13.44 -12.80 -24.91
CA VAL A 724 -13.57 -11.45 -24.39
C VAL A 724 -12.37 -10.62 -24.82
N ILE A 725 -12.64 -9.42 -25.32
CA ILE A 725 -11.60 -8.42 -25.61
C ILE A 725 -11.57 -7.44 -24.45
N VAL A 726 -10.40 -7.25 -23.85
CA VAL A 726 -10.19 -6.26 -22.79
C VAL A 726 -9.48 -5.02 -23.35
N PRO A 727 -9.80 -3.81 -22.87
CA PRO A 727 -9.20 -2.59 -23.39
C PRO A 727 -7.67 -2.63 -23.23
N TYR A 728 -6.95 -2.33 -24.31
CA TYR A 728 -5.53 -2.01 -24.21
C TYR A 728 -5.40 -0.56 -23.73
N LEU A 729 -4.66 -0.33 -22.64
CA LEU A 729 -4.24 1.01 -22.27
C LEU A 729 -3.26 1.51 -23.34
N ASP A 730 -3.71 2.46 -24.14
CA ASP A 730 -2.99 2.99 -25.29
C ASP A 730 -1.66 3.64 -24.86
N GLY A 731 -0.59 3.42 -25.64
CA GLY A 731 0.62 4.26 -25.52
C GLY A 731 2.00 3.67 -25.80
N ARG A 732 2.26 2.35 -25.76
CA ARG A 732 3.62 1.81 -26.04
C ARG A 732 3.61 0.40 -26.65
N SER A 733 3.36 0.31 -27.96
CA SER A 733 3.68 -0.92 -28.69
C SER A 733 5.20 -1.13 -28.69
N THR A 734 5.65 -2.33 -28.35
CA THR A 734 7.07 -2.72 -28.33
C THR A 734 7.74 -2.48 -29.69
N THR A 735 7.00 -2.73 -30.77
CA THR A 735 7.44 -2.51 -32.16
C THR A 735 7.63 -1.02 -32.46
N ARG A 736 6.71 -0.15 -32.00
CA ARG A 736 6.84 1.31 -32.14
C ARG A 736 8.00 1.87 -31.30
N THR A 737 8.23 1.32 -30.11
CA THR A 737 9.31 1.76 -29.22
C THR A 737 10.70 1.42 -29.80
N ILE A 738 10.83 0.25 -30.42
CA ILE A 738 12.08 -0.16 -31.09
C ILE A 738 12.28 0.59 -32.41
N ALA A 739 11.23 0.78 -33.21
CA ALA A 739 11.30 1.60 -34.41
C ALA A 739 11.70 3.06 -34.09
N ALA A 740 11.19 3.63 -33.01
CA ALA A 740 11.59 4.96 -32.53
C ALA A 740 13.06 4.99 -32.06
N ALA A 741 13.54 3.94 -31.39
CA ALA A 741 14.95 3.83 -30.98
C ALA A 741 15.91 3.64 -32.17
N GLN A 742 15.50 2.89 -33.20
CA GLN A 742 16.29 2.71 -34.43
C GLN A 742 16.28 3.96 -35.33
N ALA A 743 15.14 4.67 -35.41
CA ALA A 743 15.05 5.95 -36.11
C ALA A 743 15.92 7.04 -35.45
N ALA A 744 15.98 7.07 -34.11
CA ALA A 744 16.86 7.99 -33.38
C ALA A 744 18.36 7.71 -33.62
N THR A 745 18.72 6.45 -33.88
CA THR A 745 20.10 6.05 -34.21
C THR A 745 20.50 6.42 -35.64
N THR A 746 19.53 6.52 -36.56
CA THR A 746 19.77 6.85 -37.98
C THR A 746 19.85 8.36 -38.22
N SER A 747 19.25 9.18 -37.36
CA SER A 747 19.34 10.65 -37.41
C SER A 747 20.64 11.23 -36.81
N ARG A 748 21.53 10.39 -36.27
CA ARG A 748 22.84 10.76 -35.70
C ARG A 748 24.03 10.22 -36.50
N ARG A 749 23.83 9.82 -37.77
CA ARG A 749 24.91 9.50 -38.70
C ARG A 749 25.05 10.56 -39.77
#